data_AF-A0A1X7V9D1-F1
#
_entry.id   AF-A0A1X7V9D1-F1
#
_cell.length_a   1.000
_cell.length_b   1.000
_cell.length_c   1.000
_cell.angle_alpha   90.00
_cell.angle_beta   90.00
_cell.angle_gamma   90.00
#
_symmetry.space_group_name_H-M   'P 1'
#
loop_
_entity.id
_entity.type
_entity.pdbx_description
1 polymer ?
#
loop_
_entity_poly.entity_id
_entity_poly.type
_entity_poly.pdbx_seq_one_letter_code
_entity_poly.pdbx_strand_id
1 'polypeptide(L)'
;MKLPWDPKANSTIISDVSCVRPFAKGLLSEQWEAVTREAEIEAMAHLFSVVSKNEKYHSVLFDPDDVTSTAPINDIAKVKLDSVLSEVSKFQVVRQPRQLEPHFLMHFWDCGGQPAFLEILPVFLTSRTIFLLHFDASKDLDSKWQSVHHIDGTRYDGEEVNMSTLSYMLNWMACVHSHLMKYGADGSIPDYPRMYCIGTHGDLLTDEVKEQVRSELISHYKDKDYAKLISDTLIIDNTSSGKGESEDPNIEVVRSAIIDITRNKLIVKTPISWVLFRKVLQALEENIVSISLAEDVGAVCKIPPEDLPQVLLFYHDLGSVLYYPQLEGLKEKVIVDPKFIIDALGKIFTFQASTTHVREWEIFHQYGILIQPLYTSVWKECGDIKPEDFIEVLLHFRLAAQVTIEDQHICSSRYKQYFIPAILKLCQSNTIATRSKEVEVASPFHITFETDFVPPGFFTRFVAVIASQPSTFLYLEEGVYRNRVTFRYQEGRNRSIEHLTVTDQHDAIQINVHRATSRSDPVPFANVCQDILVLLEDSAKEVENILQNCIGRGFEELPKYSVSRSLCYICDGCSKPENEPPHYLTPVSDLLQTRDLEINCQKSKNYRPLTKQEIVWFPEELSEANEIVLKDEVGEKSKHYQKKLHGTSVLDVASPAVRESHSDLASKKKPIDIFHSHLASLCDAMATDHIIVRAPMYFINDISKPVLNKVRTSGISAYERAQELLMELRRHLEASSDQRQHLLNLITIFHKIKDPVLSQIADSMKSEL
;
A
#
# COMPACT_ATOMS: atom_id res chain seq x y z
N MET A 1 13.01 -37.00 -10.43
CA MET A 1 13.51 -35.62 -10.32
C MET A 1 14.70 -35.64 -9.35
N LYS A 2 15.96 -35.62 -9.82
CA LYS A 2 17.11 -35.37 -8.92
C LYS A 2 17.35 -33.86 -8.89
N LEU A 3 16.56 -33.14 -8.11
CA LEU A 3 16.97 -31.81 -7.69
C LEU A 3 18.30 -31.97 -6.93
N PRO A 4 19.36 -31.22 -7.22
CA PRO A 4 20.36 -30.95 -6.21
C PRO A 4 19.73 -29.94 -5.25
N TRP A 5 18.76 -30.40 -4.47
CA TRP A 5 18.41 -29.71 -3.24
C TRP A 5 19.61 -29.97 -2.34
N ASP A 6 20.52 -28.99 -2.23
CA ASP A 6 21.50 -29.02 -1.16
C ASP A 6 20.73 -28.69 0.12
N PRO A 7 20.52 -29.65 1.05
CA PRO A 7 19.87 -29.36 2.33
C PRO A 7 20.66 -28.34 3.19
N LYS A 8 21.80 -27.83 2.70
CA LYS A 8 22.63 -26.78 3.32
C LYS A 8 22.39 -25.40 2.71
N ALA A 9 21.14 -24.97 2.58
CA ALA A 9 20.84 -23.55 2.37
C ALA A 9 21.30 -22.75 3.59
N ASN A 10 22.48 -22.12 3.51
CA ASN A 10 23.13 -21.39 4.61
C ASN A 10 22.58 -19.95 4.80
N SER A 11 21.36 -19.67 4.36
CA SER A 11 20.74 -18.34 4.52
C SER A 11 19.24 -18.48 4.59
N THR A 12 18.68 -18.23 5.78
CA THR A 12 17.23 -18.29 6.04
C THR A 12 16.72 -17.07 6.79
N ILE A 13 17.52 -16.01 6.83
CA ILE A 13 17.08 -14.75 7.40
C ILE A 13 16.22 -13.96 6.41
N ILE A 14 16.34 -14.32 5.15
CA ILE A 14 15.28 -14.33 4.17
C ILE A 14 15.29 -15.78 3.71
N SER A 15 14.16 -16.37 3.35
CA SER A 15 14.16 -17.56 2.47
C SER A 15 15.39 -17.56 1.59
N ASP A 16 16.05 -18.69 1.42
CA ASP A 16 17.13 -18.76 0.47
C ASP A 16 16.63 -18.30 -0.91
N VAL A 17 16.83 -17.01 -1.22
CA VAL A 17 16.42 -16.42 -2.50
C VAL A 17 17.35 -16.98 -3.58
N SER A 18 18.24 -17.96 -3.27
CA SER A 18 18.90 -18.84 -4.25
C SER A 18 17.93 -19.53 -5.22
N CYS A 19 16.61 -19.40 -5.00
CA CYS A 19 15.54 -19.92 -5.82
C CYS A 19 14.79 -18.89 -6.70
N VAL A 20 15.24 -17.63 -6.85
CA VAL A 20 14.93 -16.86 -8.09
C VAL A 20 15.78 -17.44 -9.23
N ARG A 21 15.72 -18.76 -9.40
CA ARG A 21 16.21 -19.40 -10.60
C ARG A 21 15.05 -19.31 -11.59
N PRO A 22 15.27 -18.79 -12.79
CA PRO A 22 14.36 -19.13 -13.85
C PRO A 22 14.29 -20.66 -13.90
N PHE A 23 13.10 -21.23 -13.98
CA PHE A 23 12.89 -22.62 -14.35
C PHE A 23 12.23 -22.63 -15.71
N ALA A 24 12.78 -23.44 -16.62
CA ALA A 24 12.24 -23.69 -17.94
C ALA A 24 12.12 -25.19 -18.08
N LYS A 25 11.14 -25.62 -18.88
CA LYS A 25 11.17 -26.99 -19.39
C LYS A 25 12.45 -27.11 -20.22
N GLY A 26 13.29 -28.10 -19.92
CA GLY A 26 14.46 -28.37 -20.76
C GLY A 26 13.99 -28.50 -22.22
N LEU A 27 14.62 -27.80 -23.15
CA LEU A 27 14.20 -27.88 -24.56
C LEU A 27 14.30 -29.33 -25.11
N LEU A 28 15.10 -30.16 -24.43
CA LEU A 28 15.39 -31.57 -24.72
C LEU A 28 14.88 -32.55 -23.65
N SER A 29 14.45 -32.09 -22.47
CA SER A 29 13.98 -32.94 -21.37
C SER A 29 12.56 -32.53 -20.96
N GLU A 30 11.65 -33.48 -20.78
CA GLU A 30 10.32 -33.17 -20.25
C GLU A 30 10.33 -32.81 -18.75
N GLN A 31 11.52 -32.67 -18.16
CA GLN A 31 11.75 -32.44 -16.75
C GLN A 31 12.01 -30.95 -16.46
N TRP A 32 11.70 -30.55 -15.23
CA TRP A 32 11.99 -29.22 -14.73
C TRP A 32 13.45 -29.15 -14.29
N GLU A 33 14.18 -28.19 -14.84
CA GLU A 33 15.58 -27.97 -14.50
C GLU A 33 15.79 -26.49 -14.15
N ALA A 34 16.70 -26.23 -13.21
CA ALA A 34 17.13 -24.85 -12.95
C ALA A 34 17.70 -24.30 -14.27
N VAL A 35 17.16 -23.17 -14.72
CA VAL A 35 17.58 -22.57 -15.98
C VAL A 35 19.03 -22.15 -15.87
N THR A 36 19.84 -22.82 -16.67
CA THR A 36 21.21 -22.41 -16.91
C THR A 36 21.22 -21.28 -17.93
N ARG A 37 22.25 -20.44 -17.90
CA ARG A 37 22.54 -19.48 -18.97
C ARG A 37 22.52 -20.17 -20.33
N GLU A 38 23.07 -21.39 -20.41
CA GLU A 38 23.08 -22.21 -21.62
C GLU A 38 21.67 -22.54 -22.15
N ALA A 39 20.75 -22.95 -21.27
CA ALA A 39 19.36 -23.27 -21.65
C ALA A 39 18.58 -22.03 -22.16
N GLU A 40 18.84 -20.86 -21.57
CA GLU A 40 18.29 -19.59 -22.05
C GLU A 40 18.85 -19.19 -23.42
N ILE A 41 20.17 -19.36 -23.63
CA ILE A 41 20.82 -19.11 -24.92
C ILE A 41 20.31 -20.09 -25.99
N GLU A 42 20.12 -21.37 -25.65
CA GLU A 42 19.54 -22.37 -26.55
C GLU A 42 18.11 -21.97 -26.94
N ALA A 43 17.27 -21.58 -25.98
CA ALA A 43 15.91 -21.13 -26.25
C ALA A 43 15.88 -19.88 -27.14
N MET A 44 16.81 -18.94 -26.96
CA MET A 44 16.99 -17.80 -27.86
C MET A 44 17.41 -18.22 -29.27
N ALA A 45 18.33 -19.17 -29.41
CA ALA A 45 18.76 -19.68 -30.71
C ALA A 45 17.57 -20.29 -31.48
N HIS A 46 16.74 -21.06 -30.77
CA HIS A 46 15.49 -21.58 -31.32
C HIS A 46 14.54 -20.45 -31.74
N LEU A 47 14.30 -19.45 -30.88
CA LEU A 47 13.47 -18.28 -31.18
C LEU A 47 13.96 -17.55 -32.45
N PHE A 48 15.27 -17.25 -32.53
CA PHE A 48 15.86 -16.53 -33.64
C PHE A 48 15.80 -17.33 -34.95
N SER A 49 15.95 -18.66 -34.89
CA SER A 49 15.83 -19.54 -36.06
C SER A 49 14.43 -19.60 -36.66
N VAL A 50 13.39 -19.44 -35.82
CA VAL A 50 11.98 -19.39 -36.26
C VAL A 50 11.68 -18.03 -36.89
N VAL A 51 12.24 -16.96 -36.31
CA VAL A 51 11.99 -15.57 -36.70
C VAL A 51 12.73 -15.21 -38.00
N SER A 52 13.96 -15.69 -38.18
CA SER A 52 14.79 -15.44 -39.37
C SER A 52 14.24 -16.06 -40.67
N LYS A 53 13.13 -16.80 -40.62
CA LYS A 53 12.41 -17.27 -41.81
C LYS A 53 11.32 -16.32 -42.29
N ASN A 54 10.99 -15.32 -41.48
CA ASN A 54 9.90 -14.39 -41.77
C ASN A 54 10.53 -13.04 -42.11
N GLU A 55 10.51 -12.68 -43.41
CA GLU A 55 11.13 -11.47 -43.98
C GLU A 55 10.83 -10.18 -43.19
N LYS A 56 9.70 -10.15 -42.47
CA LYS A 56 9.27 -9.04 -41.62
C LYS A 56 10.19 -8.75 -40.41
N TYR A 57 11.00 -9.70 -39.94
CA TYR A 57 11.77 -9.59 -38.70
C TYR A 57 13.30 -9.67 -38.88
N HIS A 58 13.78 -9.68 -40.13
CA HIS A 58 15.20 -9.79 -40.46
C HIS A 58 16.04 -8.61 -39.93
N SER A 59 15.49 -7.38 -39.91
CA SER A 59 16.20 -6.15 -39.54
C SER A 59 16.63 -6.06 -38.07
N VAL A 60 16.06 -6.86 -37.18
CA VAL A 60 16.41 -6.86 -35.74
C VAL A 60 17.59 -7.79 -35.44
N LEU A 61 17.77 -8.85 -36.24
CA LEU A 61 18.79 -9.89 -36.00
C LEU A 61 20.00 -9.76 -36.94
N PHE A 62 19.80 -9.22 -38.15
CA PHE A 62 20.84 -9.06 -39.16
C PHE A 62 20.56 -7.80 -39.99
N ASP A 63 21.25 -6.71 -39.70
CA ASP A 63 21.47 -5.66 -40.69
C ASP A 63 22.98 -5.39 -40.82
N PRO A 64 23.64 -5.91 -41.87
CA PRO A 64 25.06 -5.68 -42.10
C PRO A 64 25.40 -4.21 -42.45
N ASP A 65 24.41 -3.41 -42.88
CA ASP A 65 24.65 -2.10 -43.52
C ASP A 65 24.37 -0.88 -42.61
N ASP A 66 23.92 -1.06 -41.37
CA ASP A 66 23.62 0.05 -40.44
C ASP A 66 24.85 0.49 -39.61
N VAL A 67 25.99 0.70 -40.30
CA VAL A 67 27.24 1.26 -39.72
C VAL A 67 27.15 2.79 -39.55
N THR A 68 25.99 3.41 -39.77
CA THR A 68 25.81 4.87 -39.67
C THR A 68 24.80 5.27 -38.60
N SER A 69 25.06 4.91 -37.34
CA SER A 69 24.51 5.65 -36.20
C SER A 69 25.65 6.43 -35.53
N THR A 70 25.58 7.76 -35.63
CA THR A 70 26.62 8.73 -35.24
C THR A 70 26.60 9.11 -33.75
N ALA A 71 26.02 8.30 -32.88
CA ALA A 71 26.14 8.48 -31.43
C ALA A 71 27.35 7.68 -30.91
N PRO A 72 28.11 8.19 -29.91
CA PRO A 72 29.15 7.40 -29.27
C PRO A 72 28.48 6.29 -28.44
N ILE A 73 28.20 5.16 -29.07
CA ILE A 73 27.67 3.97 -28.40
C ILE A 73 28.73 3.52 -27.41
N ASN A 74 28.35 3.38 -26.14
CA ASN A 74 29.20 2.83 -25.10
C ASN A 74 29.68 1.42 -25.51
N ASP A 75 30.99 1.24 -25.65
CA ASP A 75 31.62 0.00 -26.12
C ASP A 75 31.15 -1.23 -25.34
N ILE A 76 30.80 -1.08 -24.06
CA ILE A 76 30.38 -2.18 -23.17
C ILE A 76 29.07 -2.82 -23.64
N ALA A 77 28.04 -2.03 -23.94
CA ALA A 77 26.72 -2.55 -24.33
C ALA A 77 26.81 -3.35 -25.64
N LYS A 78 27.58 -2.83 -26.61
CA LYS A 78 27.82 -3.49 -27.89
C LYS A 78 28.64 -4.78 -27.72
N VAL A 79 29.70 -4.76 -26.91
CA VAL A 79 30.51 -5.95 -26.62
C VAL A 79 29.66 -7.05 -25.97
N LYS A 80 28.78 -6.70 -25.02
CA LYS A 80 27.90 -7.68 -24.37
C LYS A 80 26.84 -8.22 -25.33
N LEU A 81 26.28 -7.37 -26.19
CA LEU A 81 25.41 -7.82 -27.28
C LEU A 81 26.11 -8.82 -28.20
N ASP A 82 27.29 -8.47 -28.70
CA ASP A 82 28.08 -9.34 -29.59
C ASP A 82 28.44 -10.67 -28.91
N SER A 83 28.73 -10.65 -27.59
CA SER A 83 28.95 -11.87 -26.79
C SER A 83 27.71 -12.75 -26.76
N VAL A 84 26.54 -12.19 -26.43
CA VAL A 84 25.28 -12.93 -26.38
C VAL A 84 24.94 -13.51 -27.75
N LEU A 85 25.06 -12.72 -28.83
CA LEU A 85 24.81 -13.19 -30.20
C LEU A 85 25.81 -14.28 -30.63
N SER A 86 27.08 -14.16 -30.25
CA SER A 86 28.10 -15.18 -30.48
C SER A 86 27.76 -16.49 -29.76
N GLU A 87 27.30 -16.42 -28.51
CA GLU A 87 26.83 -17.60 -27.75
C GLU A 87 25.63 -18.26 -28.45
N VAL A 88 24.64 -17.46 -28.85
CA VAL A 88 23.45 -17.94 -29.58
C VAL A 88 23.84 -18.64 -30.90
N SER A 89 24.79 -18.08 -31.65
CA SER A 89 25.23 -18.63 -32.94
C SER A 89 25.90 -20.01 -32.87
N LYS A 90 26.40 -20.40 -31.69
CA LYS A 90 27.05 -21.71 -31.47
C LYS A 90 26.05 -22.87 -31.44
N PHE A 91 24.77 -22.59 -31.22
CA PHE A 91 23.74 -23.61 -31.14
C PHE A 91 23.25 -24.02 -32.54
N GLN A 92 23.45 -25.29 -32.88
CA GLN A 92 22.87 -25.88 -34.08
C GLN A 92 21.43 -26.32 -33.79
N VAL A 93 20.45 -25.62 -34.36
CA VAL A 93 19.03 -26.00 -34.24
C VAL A 93 18.76 -27.25 -35.10
N VAL A 94 18.93 -28.44 -34.52
CA VAL A 94 18.83 -29.75 -35.21
C VAL A 94 17.39 -30.09 -35.63
N ARG A 95 16.39 -29.62 -34.87
CA ARG A 95 14.96 -29.73 -35.20
C ARG A 95 14.34 -28.35 -35.27
N GLN A 96 13.94 -27.95 -36.47
CA GLN A 96 13.29 -26.66 -36.70
C GLN A 96 11.82 -26.73 -36.24
N PRO A 97 11.39 -25.97 -35.23
CA PRO A 97 9.98 -25.90 -34.84
C PRO A 97 9.17 -25.32 -36.01
N ARG A 98 7.98 -25.90 -36.27
CA ARG A 98 7.06 -25.38 -37.29
C ARG A 98 6.28 -24.14 -36.82
N GLN A 99 6.24 -23.90 -35.50
CA GLN A 99 5.51 -22.81 -34.85
C GLN A 99 6.36 -22.20 -33.73
N LEU A 100 6.11 -20.92 -33.43
CA LEU A 100 6.73 -20.23 -32.30
C LEU A 100 6.06 -20.71 -31.00
N GLU A 101 6.80 -21.46 -30.20
CA GLU A 101 6.34 -21.90 -28.87
C GLU A 101 6.65 -20.82 -27.81
N PRO A 102 5.77 -20.62 -26.81
CA PRO A 102 6.05 -19.73 -25.69
C PRO A 102 7.34 -20.15 -24.97
N HIS A 103 8.22 -19.17 -24.71
CA HIS A 103 9.37 -19.41 -23.85
C HIS A 103 8.91 -19.44 -22.39
N PHE A 104 9.19 -20.55 -21.69
CA PHE A 104 8.82 -20.73 -20.29
C PHE A 104 9.89 -20.13 -19.39
N LEU A 105 9.49 -19.12 -18.61
CA LEU A 105 10.31 -18.53 -17.58
C LEU A 105 9.48 -18.44 -16.30
N MET A 106 9.89 -19.19 -15.27
CA MET A 106 9.21 -19.18 -13.98
C MET A 106 10.17 -18.81 -12.86
N HIS A 107 9.74 -17.92 -11.97
CA HIS A 107 10.49 -17.52 -10.78
C HIS A 107 9.77 -18.04 -9.54
N PHE A 108 10.47 -18.78 -8.68
CA PHE A 108 9.92 -19.18 -7.38
C PHE A 108 10.30 -18.16 -6.31
N TRP A 109 9.30 -17.67 -5.59
CA TRP A 109 9.46 -16.82 -4.43
C TRP A 109 9.06 -17.63 -3.20
N ASP A 110 10.06 -18.10 -2.45
CA ASP A 110 9.84 -18.59 -1.10
C ASP A 110 9.83 -17.38 -0.17
N CYS A 111 8.89 -17.31 0.76
CA CYS A 111 8.75 -16.20 1.69
C CYS A 111 9.27 -16.54 3.09
N GLY A 112 9.81 -17.75 3.29
CA GLY A 112 10.51 -18.18 4.51
C GLY A 112 9.62 -18.27 5.76
N GLY A 113 8.32 -18.02 5.62
CA GLY A 113 7.31 -18.01 6.68
C GLY A 113 7.49 -16.91 7.72
N GLN A 114 8.44 -15.99 7.59
CA GLN A 114 8.68 -14.96 8.60
C GLN A 114 7.50 -13.98 8.64
N PRO A 115 6.89 -13.71 9.82
CA PRO A 115 5.76 -12.79 9.90
C PRO A 115 6.05 -11.41 9.29
N ALA A 116 7.26 -10.88 9.55
CA ALA A 116 7.69 -9.59 8.99
C ALA A 116 7.70 -9.59 7.45
N PHE A 117 8.14 -10.68 6.82
CA PHE A 117 8.19 -10.76 5.36
C PHE A 117 6.81 -11.01 4.75
N LEU A 118 5.98 -11.81 5.43
CA LEU A 118 4.57 -12.04 5.06
C LEU A 118 3.76 -10.73 5.05
N GLU A 119 4.07 -9.78 5.94
CA GLU A 119 3.48 -8.44 5.93
C GLU A 119 3.97 -7.54 4.78
N ILE A 120 5.16 -7.80 4.25
CA ILE A 120 5.78 -7.01 3.19
C ILE A 120 5.39 -7.55 1.81
N LEU A 121 5.20 -8.86 1.70
CA LEU A 121 4.89 -9.59 0.48
C LEU A 121 3.80 -8.96 -0.41
N PRO A 122 2.71 -8.36 0.11
CA PRO A 122 1.72 -7.66 -0.70
C PRO A 122 2.28 -6.66 -1.73
N VAL A 123 3.43 -6.04 -1.46
CA VAL A 123 4.10 -5.09 -2.38
C VAL A 123 4.72 -5.79 -3.59
N PHE A 124 5.06 -7.06 -3.47
CA PHE A 124 5.70 -7.85 -4.53
C PHE A 124 4.70 -8.72 -5.31
N LEU A 125 3.40 -8.63 -5.00
CA LEU A 125 2.39 -9.42 -5.69
C LEU A 125 2.09 -8.84 -7.07
N THR A 126 2.28 -9.66 -8.11
CA THR A 126 1.97 -9.26 -9.48
C THR A 126 0.85 -10.12 -10.05
N SER A 127 0.15 -9.60 -11.05
CA SER A 127 -0.98 -10.27 -11.70
C SER A 127 -0.60 -11.51 -12.51
N ARG A 128 0.66 -11.96 -12.49
CA ARG A 128 1.17 -13.14 -13.20
C ARG A 128 1.80 -14.17 -12.25
N THR A 129 1.45 -14.10 -10.99
CA THR A 129 1.89 -15.05 -9.95
C THR A 129 0.87 -16.16 -9.74
N ILE A 130 1.37 -17.37 -9.50
CA ILE A 130 0.61 -18.52 -8.97
C ILE A 130 1.09 -18.74 -7.53
N PHE A 131 0.16 -18.91 -6.60
CA PHE A 131 0.42 -19.06 -5.17
C PHE A 131 0.25 -20.52 -4.77
N LEU A 132 1.22 -21.02 -4.02
CA LEU A 132 1.14 -22.32 -3.36
C LEU A 132 1.04 -22.04 -1.85
N LEU A 133 -0.18 -22.11 -1.31
CA LEU A 133 -0.44 -21.90 0.11
C LEU A 133 -0.19 -23.22 0.84
N HIS A 134 0.91 -23.28 1.58
CA HIS A 134 1.33 -24.50 2.28
C HIS A 134 0.81 -24.50 3.72
N PHE A 135 0.35 -25.66 4.19
CA PHE A 135 0.05 -25.91 5.60
C PHE A 135 0.48 -27.31 6.03
N ASP A 136 0.56 -27.56 7.32
CA ASP A 136 0.87 -28.87 7.90
C ASP A 136 -0.44 -29.63 8.09
N ALA A 137 -0.74 -30.60 7.23
CA ALA A 137 -1.99 -31.35 7.29
C ALA A 137 -2.03 -32.35 8.45
N SER A 138 -0.89 -32.62 9.10
CA SER A 138 -0.83 -33.51 10.26
C SER A 138 -1.31 -32.84 11.55
N LYS A 139 -1.53 -31.52 11.52
CA LYS A 139 -2.00 -30.72 12.65
C LYS A 139 -3.44 -30.29 12.45
N ASP A 140 -4.10 -30.05 13.58
CA ASP A 140 -5.44 -29.46 13.62
C ASP A 140 -5.42 -28.05 12.99
N LEU A 141 -6.36 -27.78 12.08
CA LEU A 141 -6.47 -26.48 11.40
C LEU A 141 -6.81 -25.34 12.37
N ASP A 142 -7.47 -25.64 13.50
CA ASP A 142 -7.76 -24.69 14.56
C ASP A 142 -6.58 -24.46 15.52
N SER A 143 -5.49 -25.22 15.37
CA SER A 143 -4.27 -24.96 16.13
C SER A 143 -3.65 -23.62 15.75
N LYS A 144 -3.09 -22.93 16.74
CA LYS A 144 -2.39 -21.67 16.53
C LYS A 144 -1.22 -21.86 15.58
N TRP A 145 -1.09 -20.94 14.63
CA TRP A 145 0.01 -20.98 13.69
C TRP A 145 1.31 -20.56 14.37
N GLN A 146 2.39 -21.29 14.09
CA GLN A 146 3.73 -20.95 14.56
C GLN A 146 4.69 -20.97 13.40
N SER A 147 5.46 -19.89 13.27
CA SER A 147 6.52 -19.82 12.29
C SER A 147 7.63 -20.80 12.65
N VAL A 148 8.14 -21.58 11.68
CA VAL A 148 9.29 -22.47 11.88
C VAL A 148 10.34 -22.13 10.84
N HIS A 149 11.54 -21.84 11.30
CA HIS A 149 12.68 -21.49 10.46
C HIS A 149 13.79 -22.52 10.60
N HIS A 150 14.62 -22.66 9.56
CA HIS A 150 15.79 -23.54 9.61
C HIS A 150 17.03 -22.71 9.27
N ILE A 151 17.86 -22.34 10.25
CA ILE A 151 19.09 -21.58 10.00
C ILE A 151 20.28 -22.54 10.05
N ASP A 152 21.02 -22.65 8.95
CA ASP A 152 22.15 -23.56 8.79
C ASP A 152 21.80 -25.01 9.18
N GLY A 153 20.61 -25.46 8.76
CA GLY A 153 20.05 -26.79 9.08
C GLY A 153 19.54 -26.96 10.51
N THR A 154 19.66 -25.94 11.36
CA THR A 154 19.13 -25.94 12.74
C THR A 154 17.73 -25.37 12.76
N ARG A 155 16.77 -26.07 13.37
CA ARG A 155 15.39 -25.61 13.51
C ARG A 155 15.28 -24.54 14.61
N TYR A 156 14.59 -23.46 14.29
CA TYR A 156 14.22 -22.38 15.19
C TYR A 156 12.71 -22.18 15.12
N ASP A 157 12.04 -22.39 16.24
CA ASP A 157 10.62 -22.10 16.36
C ASP A 157 10.47 -20.60 16.63
N GLY A 158 9.77 -19.92 15.72
CA GLY A 158 9.41 -18.52 15.83
C GLY A 158 8.26 -18.29 16.81
N GLU A 159 7.76 -17.06 16.81
CA GLU A 159 6.64 -16.68 17.66
C GLU A 159 5.34 -17.36 17.20
N GLU A 160 4.60 -17.91 18.16
CA GLU A 160 3.24 -18.41 17.94
C GLU A 160 2.29 -17.21 17.82
N VAL A 161 1.56 -17.13 16.71
CA VAL A 161 0.60 -16.04 16.47
C VAL A 161 -0.74 -16.39 17.12
N ASN A 162 -1.51 -15.38 17.53
CA ASN A 162 -2.83 -15.58 18.11
C ASN A 162 -3.92 -15.82 17.05
N MET A 163 -3.59 -16.59 16.01
CA MET A 163 -4.47 -16.92 14.89
C MET A 163 -4.31 -18.41 14.56
N SER A 164 -5.41 -19.10 14.26
CA SER A 164 -5.36 -20.49 13.83
C SER A 164 -4.78 -20.64 12.43
N THR A 165 -4.25 -21.81 12.10
CA THR A 165 -3.76 -22.12 10.74
C THR A 165 -4.87 -21.90 9.71
N LEU A 166 -6.10 -22.33 10.01
CA LEU A 166 -7.29 -22.09 9.18
C LEU A 166 -7.49 -20.60 8.90
N SER A 167 -7.58 -19.79 9.96
CA SER A 167 -7.82 -18.34 9.84
C SER A 167 -6.71 -17.66 9.05
N TYR A 168 -5.45 -18.08 9.27
CA TYR A 168 -4.30 -17.54 8.55
C TYR A 168 -4.35 -17.87 7.06
N MET A 169 -4.72 -19.10 6.71
CA MET A 169 -4.92 -19.52 5.33
C MET A 169 -6.04 -18.74 4.65
N LEU A 170 -7.22 -18.64 5.29
CA LEU A 170 -8.36 -17.89 4.74
C LEU A 170 -8.03 -16.41 4.53
N ASN A 171 -7.29 -15.80 5.47
CA ASN A 171 -6.82 -14.42 5.32
C ASN A 171 -5.91 -14.26 4.09
N TRP A 172 -4.96 -15.20 3.88
CA TRP A 172 -4.10 -15.18 2.69
C TRP A 172 -4.88 -15.41 1.39
N MET A 173 -5.87 -16.32 1.37
CA MET A 173 -6.73 -16.51 0.21
C MET A 173 -7.49 -15.23 -0.15
N ALA A 174 -8.06 -14.56 0.87
CA ALA A 174 -8.76 -13.29 0.70
C ALA A 174 -7.81 -12.17 0.23
N CYS A 175 -6.59 -12.11 0.77
CA CYS A 175 -5.56 -11.15 0.39
C CYS A 175 -5.12 -11.32 -1.08
N VAL A 176 -4.83 -12.56 -1.49
CA VAL A 176 -4.45 -12.86 -2.88
C VAL A 176 -5.60 -12.53 -3.83
N HIS A 177 -6.82 -12.86 -3.44
CA HIS A 177 -8.00 -12.47 -4.21
C HIS A 177 -8.12 -10.96 -4.36
N SER A 178 -8.02 -10.19 -3.28
CA SER A 178 -8.19 -8.73 -3.36
C SER A 178 -7.10 -8.00 -4.14
N HIS A 179 -5.88 -8.56 -4.19
CA HIS A 179 -4.79 -8.01 -4.99
C HIS A 179 -4.86 -8.41 -6.47
N LEU A 180 -5.38 -9.60 -6.79
CA LEU A 180 -5.25 -10.19 -8.13
C LEU A 180 -6.55 -10.32 -8.89
N MET A 181 -7.69 -10.06 -8.24
CA MET A 181 -8.98 -9.97 -8.89
C MET A 181 -8.97 -8.85 -9.92
N LYS A 182 -9.01 -9.25 -11.20
CA LYS A 182 -9.47 -8.36 -12.25
C LYS A 182 -10.95 -8.61 -12.43
N TYR A 183 -11.68 -7.53 -12.68
CA TYR A 183 -12.93 -7.60 -13.39
C TYR A 183 -12.61 -7.17 -14.83
N GLY A 184 -12.95 -7.99 -15.81
CA GLY A 184 -12.97 -7.58 -17.21
C GLY A 184 -13.87 -6.35 -17.38
N ALA A 185 -13.77 -5.66 -18.51
CA ALA A 185 -14.60 -4.48 -18.77
C ALA A 185 -16.12 -4.76 -18.70
N ASP A 186 -16.52 -6.03 -18.74
CA ASP A 186 -17.88 -6.56 -18.59
C ASP A 186 -18.20 -7.11 -17.18
N GLY A 187 -17.25 -7.03 -16.23
CA GLY A 187 -17.38 -7.60 -14.89
C GLY A 187 -16.92 -9.07 -14.76
N SER A 188 -16.37 -9.69 -15.82
CA SER A 188 -15.93 -11.10 -15.77
C SER A 188 -14.60 -11.31 -15.03
N ILE A 189 -14.43 -12.41 -14.32
CA ILE A 189 -13.16 -12.74 -13.64
C ILE A 189 -12.21 -13.41 -14.64
N PRO A 190 -10.89 -13.12 -14.68
CA PRO A 190 -9.95 -13.85 -15.53
C PRO A 190 -10.06 -15.36 -15.37
N ASP A 191 -10.18 -16.07 -16.49
CA ASP A 191 -10.52 -17.49 -16.63
C ASP A 191 -9.40 -18.47 -16.20
N TYR A 192 -8.64 -18.23 -15.13
CA TYR A 192 -7.67 -19.21 -14.63
C TYR A 192 -7.37 -19.12 -13.13
N PRO A 193 -7.13 -20.28 -12.48
CA PRO A 193 -6.84 -20.33 -11.06
C PRO A 193 -5.49 -19.68 -10.74
N ARG A 194 -5.41 -19.14 -9.52
CA ARG A 194 -4.23 -18.43 -8.99
C ARG A 194 -3.62 -19.09 -7.78
N MET A 195 -4.33 -20.03 -7.16
CA MET A 195 -3.94 -20.60 -5.88
C MET A 195 -4.07 -22.12 -5.88
N TYR A 196 -3.13 -22.80 -5.23
CA TYR A 196 -3.27 -24.17 -4.75
C TYR A 196 -3.09 -24.17 -3.24
N CYS A 197 -3.94 -24.92 -2.54
CA CYS A 197 -3.73 -25.22 -1.12
C CYS A 197 -3.02 -26.56 -1.01
N ILE A 198 -1.82 -26.59 -0.42
CA ILE A 198 -1.00 -27.80 -0.31
C ILE A 198 -0.84 -28.16 1.16
N GLY A 199 -1.51 -29.23 1.57
CA GLY A 199 -1.29 -29.88 2.86
C GLY A 199 -0.06 -30.76 2.80
N THR A 200 0.96 -30.43 3.58
CA THR A 200 2.19 -31.21 3.73
C THR A 200 2.05 -32.30 4.80
N HIS A 201 3.05 -33.18 4.90
CA HIS A 201 3.11 -34.32 5.83
C HIS A 201 2.03 -35.38 5.57
N GLY A 202 1.66 -35.57 4.30
CA GLY A 202 0.70 -36.60 3.90
C GLY A 202 1.18 -38.03 4.20
N ASP A 203 2.48 -38.26 4.39
CA ASP A 203 3.05 -39.53 4.83
C ASP A 203 2.64 -39.93 6.25
N LEU A 204 2.24 -38.96 7.08
CA LEU A 204 1.81 -39.18 8.45
C LEU A 204 0.31 -39.50 8.57
N LEU A 205 -0.42 -39.47 7.46
CA LEU A 205 -1.89 -39.53 7.42
C LEU A 205 -2.38 -40.75 6.64
N THR A 206 -3.46 -41.37 7.10
CA THR A 206 -4.20 -42.34 6.28
C THR A 206 -5.01 -41.61 5.21
N ASP A 207 -5.41 -42.30 4.15
CA ASP A 207 -6.14 -41.67 3.05
C ASP A 207 -7.52 -41.13 3.50
N GLU A 208 -8.16 -41.75 4.50
CA GLU A 208 -9.39 -41.23 5.10
C GLU A 208 -9.16 -39.88 5.81
N VAL A 209 -8.05 -39.76 6.56
CA VAL A 209 -7.72 -38.52 7.27
C VAL A 209 -7.31 -37.42 6.30
N LYS A 210 -6.58 -37.76 5.22
CA LYS A 210 -6.26 -36.79 4.15
C LYS A 210 -7.52 -36.20 3.55
N GLU A 211 -8.52 -37.03 3.23
CA GLU A 211 -9.79 -36.56 2.68
C GLU A 211 -10.59 -35.74 3.68
N GLN A 212 -10.56 -36.10 4.96
CA GLN A 212 -11.20 -35.32 6.02
C GLN A 212 -10.62 -33.90 6.10
N VAL A 213 -9.30 -33.76 6.21
CA VAL A 213 -8.61 -32.45 6.29
C VAL A 213 -8.85 -31.63 5.02
N ARG A 214 -8.79 -32.27 3.86
CA ARG A 214 -9.09 -31.64 2.56
C ARG A 214 -10.53 -31.10 2.53
N SER A 215 -11.51 -31.94 2.88
CA SER A 215 -12.93 -31.58 2.87
C SER A 215 -13.26 -30.49 3.90
N GLU A 216 -12.61 -30.54 5.08
CA GLU A 216 -12.73 -29.52 6.11
C GLU A 216 -12.31 -28.15 5.59
N LEU A 217 -11.08 -28.02 5.06
CA LEU A 217 -10.59 -26.74 4.53
C LEU A 217 -11.47 -26.23 3.38
N ILE A 218 -11.86 -27.10 2.43
CA ILE A 218 -12.76 -26.73 1.33
C ILE A 218 -14.09 -26.19 1.86
N SER A 219 -14.65 -26.79 2.91
CA SER A 219 -15.93 -26.37 3.48
C SER A 219 -15.93 -24.92 3.98
N HIS A 220 -14.77 -24.40 4.40
CA HIS A 220 -14.62 -23.03 4.89
C HIS A 220 -14.53 -21.98 3.78
N TYR A 221 -13.99 -22.32 2.62
CA TYR A 221 -13.81 -21.35 1.53
C TYR A 221 -14.78 -21.52 0.36
N LYS A 222 -15.45 -22.67 0.19
CA LYS A 222 -16.26 -22.98 -1.02
C LYS A 222 -17.32 -21.94 -1.38
N ASP A 223 -17.89 -21.26 -0.38
CA ASP A 223 -18.98 -20.27 -0.54
C ASP A 223 -18.45 -18.82 -0.56
N LYS A 224 -17.12 -18.64 -0.55
CA LYS A 224 -16.46 -17.33 -0.56
C LYS A 224 -16.09 -16.92 -1.98
N ASP A 225 -16.06 -15.62 -2.26
CA ASP A 225 -15.74 -15.09 -3.60
C ASP A 225 -14.37 -15.53 -4.11
N TYR A 226 -13.42 -15.75 -3.22
CA TYR A 226 -12.07 -16.20 -3.56
C TYR A 226 -11.95 -17.68 -3.90
N ALA A 227 -12.99 -18.50 -3.68
CA ALA A 227 -13.00 -19.91 -4.07
C ALA A 227 -12.69 -20.11 -5.56
N LYS A 228 -13.17 -19.20 -6.41
CA LYS A 228 -12.97 -19.23 -7.87
C LYS A 228 -11.51 -19.15 -8.32
N LEU A 229 -10.62 -18.67 -7.45
CA LEU A 229 -9.18 -18.61 -7.73
C LEU A 229 -8.42 -19.82 -7.23
N ILE A 230 -9.04 -20.66 -6.41
CA ILE A 230 -8.42 -21.84 -5.84
C ILE A 230 -8.65 -22.99 -6.81
N SER A 231 -7.56 -23.54 -7.34
CA SER A 231 -7.64 -24.66 -8.28
C SER A 231 -8.00 -25.94 -7.55
N ASP A 232 -7.28 -26.24 -6.46
CA ASP A 232 -7.50 -27.43 -5.67
C ASP A 232 -6.84 -27.36 -4.27
N THR A 233 -7.26 -28.25 -3.37
CA THR A 233 -6.64 -28.50 -2.06
C THR A 233 -6.05 -29.92 -2.04
N LEU A 234 -4.73 -30.05 -2.14
CA LEU A 234 -4.06 -31.36 -2.23
C LEU A 234 -3.30 -31.67 -0.94
N ILE A 235 -3.46 -32.87 -0.41
CA ILE A 235 -2.64 -33.38 0.70
C ILE A 235 -1.56 -34.29 0.10
N ILE A 236 -0.29 -33.98 0.38
CA ILE A 236 0.86 -34.54 -0.32
C ILE A 236 1.85 -35.14 0.69
N ASP A 237 2.33 -36.36 0.39
CA ASP A 237 3.58 -36.89 0.96
C ASP A 237 4.78 -36.14 0.35
N ASN A 238 5.18 -35.05 0.98
CA ASN A 238 6.34 -34.27 0.54
C ASN A 238 7.68 -34.98 0.78
N THR A 239 7.73 -36.08 1.54
CA THR A 239 8.96 -36.88 1.71
C THR A 239 9.27 -37.73 0.48
N SER A 240 8.26 -37.99 -0.35
CA SER A 240 8.38 -38.73 -1.62
C SER A 240 8.92 -37.88 -2.78
N SER A 241 8.96 -36.56 -2.61
CA SER A 241 9.38 -35.60 -3.64
C SER A 241 10.74 -35.97 -4.23
N GLY A 242 10.84 -35.96 -5.56
CA GLY A 242 12.06 -36.28 -6.28
C GLY A 242 12.26 -37.78 -6.58
N LYS A 243 11.56 -38.69 -5.90
CA LYS A 243 11.85 -40.14 -5.92
C LYS A 243 11.40 -40.89 -7.18
N GLY A 244 10.89 -40.20 -8.20
CA GLY A 244 10.55 -40.79 -9.50
C GLY A 244 9.20 -41.48 -9.45
N GLU A 245 9.11 -42.76 -9.82
CA GLU A 245 7.84 -43.50 -9.84
C GLU A 245 7.19 -43.67 -8.46
N SER A 246 7.96 -43.48 -7.38
CA SER A 246 7.45 -43.50 -6.00
C SER A 246 7.13 -42.10 -5.44
N GLU A 247 7.18 -41.06 -6.26
CA GLU A 247 6.71 -39.72 -5.91
C GLU A 247 5.18 -39.71 -5.78
N ASP A 248 4.65 -38.96 -4.82
CA ASP A 248 3.21 -38.76 -4.65
C ASP A 248 2.60 -38.20 -5.94
N PRO A 249 1.56 -38.85 -6.51
CA PRO A 249 0.96 -38.45 -7.77
C PRO A 249 0.40 -37.01 -7.76
N ASN A 250 0.01 -36.49 -6.60
CA ASN A 250 -0.49 -35.11 -6.47
C ASN A 250 0.60 -34.08 -6.79
N ILE A 251 1.89 -34.41 -6.63
CA ILE A 251 2.99 -33.52 -7.02
C ILE A 251 3.00 -33.33 -8.54
N GLU A 252 2.78 -34.40 -9.31
CA GLU A 252 2.68 -34.31 -10.76
C GLU A 252 1.43 -33.53 -11.20
N VAL A 253 0.31 -33.67 -10.48
CA VAL A 253 -0.90 -32.86 -10.74
C VAL A 253 -0.60 -31.37 -10.63
N VAL A 254 0.04 -30.92 -9.54
CA VAL A 254 0.43 -29.51 -9.34
C VAL A 254 1.40 -29.08 -10.45
N ARG A 255 2.41 -29.89 -10.72
CA ARG A 255 3.44 -29.61 -11.73
C ARG A 255 2.84 -29.42 -13.13
N SER A 256 1.99 -30.34 -13.54
CA SER A 256 1.29 -30.31 -14.83
C SER A 256 0.36 -29.10 -14.94
N ALA A 257 -0.35 -28.76 -13.87
CA ALA A 257 -1.26 -27.62 -13.90
C ALA A 257 -0.53 -26.26 -13.94
N ILE A 258 0.58 -26.11 -13.22
CA ILE A 258 1.43 -24.92 -13.33
C ILE A 258 1.95 -24.76 -14.76
N ILE A 259 2.38 -25.86 -15.41
CA ILE A 259 2.78 -25.85 -16.82
C ILE A 259 1.63 -25.38 -17.70
N ASP A 260 0.44 -25.94 -17.52
CA ASP A 260 -0.72 -25.65 -18.36
C ASP A 260 -1.12 -24.17 -18.28
N ILE A 261 -1.24 -23.63 -17.05
CA ILE A 261 -1.56 -22.22 -16.81
C ILE A 261 -0.49 -21.32 -17.42
N THR A 262 0.80 -21.65 -17.19
CA THR A 262 1.90 -20.86 -17.75
C THR A 262 1.91 -20.89 -19.28
N ARG A 263 1.62 -22.07 -19.87
CA ARG A 263 1.63 -22.29 -21.32
C ARG A 263 0.47 -21.63 -22.02
N ASN A 264 -0.71 -21.60 -21.39
CA ASN A 264 -1.96 -21.30 -22.09
C ASN A 264 -2.61 -19.99 -21.60
N LYS A 265 -2.30 -19.51 -20.40
CA LYS A 265 -3.00 -18.40 -19.74
C LYS A 265 -2.11 -17.21 -19.41
N LEU A 266 -0.81 -17.43 -19.16
CA LEU A 266 0.16 -16.39 -18.81
C LEU A 266 1.04 -15.93 -20.00
N ILE A 267 0.70 -16.31 -21.23
CA ILE A 267 1.48 -15.94 -22.41
C ILE A 267 1.38 -14.44 -22.67
N VAL A 268 2.54 -13.81 -22.91
CA VAL A 268 2.60 -12.44 -23.40
C VAL A 268 3.35 -12.38 -24.72
N LYS A 269 2.76 -11.68 -25.69
CA LYS A 269 3.43 -11.39 -26.96
C LYS A 269 4.44 -10.27 -26.72
N THR A 270 5.71 -10.60 -26.81
CA THR A 270 6.81 -9.68 -26.52
C THR A 270 7.71 -9.50 -27.74
N PRO A 271 8.14 -8.27 -28.08
CA PRO A 271 9.13 -8.04 -29.12
C PRO A 271 10.45 -8.76 -28.82
N ILE A 272 11.10 -9.25 -29.86
CA ILE A 272 12.38 -9.98 -29.73
C ILE A 272 13.49 -9.07 -29.20
N SER A 273 13.46 -7.78 -29.58
CA SER A 273 14.35 -6.76 -29.05
C SER A 273 14.30 -6.67 -27.53
N TRP A 274 13.14 -6.88 -26.91
CA TRP A 274 12.99 -6.84 -25.44
C TRP A 274 13.59 -8.08 -24.79
N VAL A 275 13.36 -9.25 -25.39
CA VAL A 275 13.98 -10.51 -24.94
C VAL A 275 15.51 -10.41 -25.00
N LEU A 276 16.04 -9.86 -26.10
CA LEU A 276 17.47 -9.60 -26.28
C LEU A 276 17.99 -8.59 -25.26
N PHE A 277 17.27 -7.49 -25.06
CA PHE A 277 17.59 -6.45 -24.08
C PHE A 277 17.77 -7.03 -22.66
N ARG A 278 16.82 -7.84 -22.18
CA ARG A 278 16.95 -8.52 -20.87
C ARG A 278 18.22 -9.35 -20.80
N LYS A 279 18.55 -10.05 -21.88
CA LYS A 279 19.71 -10.95 -21.93
C LYS A 279 21.03 -10.20 -21.93
N VAL A 280 21.09 -9.08 -22.64
CA VAL A 280 22.26 -8.20 -22.61
C VAL A 280 22.42 -7.56 -21.24
N LEU A 281 21.33 -7.12 -20.58
CA LEU A 281 21.37 -6.64 -19.19
C LEU A 281 21.93 -7.70 -18.24
N GLN A 282 21.46 -8.95 -18.32
CA GLN A 282 21.98 -10.04 -17.50
C GLN A 282 23.46 -10.36 -17.78
N ALA A 283 23.88 -10.25 -19.04
CA ALA A 283 25.27 -10.48 -19.44
C ALA A 283 26.23 -9.40 -18.91
N LEU A 284 25.74 -8.27 -18.41
CA LEU A 284 26.57 -7.29 -17.71
C LEU A 284 27.14 -7.86 -16.40
N GLU A 285 26.46 -8.84 -15.79
CA GLU A 285 26.85 -9.46 -14.52
C GLU A 285 26.91 -8.45 -13.35
N GLU A 286 26.06 -7.42 -13.44
CA GLU A 286 25.90 -6.37 -12.44
C GLU A 286 24.54 -6.51 -11.74
N ASN A 287 24.48 -6.27 -10.42
CA ASN A 287 23.21 -6.25 -9.69
C ASN A 287 22.34 -5.06 -10.09
N ILE A 288 23.00 -3.95 -10.47
CA ILE A 288 22.39 -2.66 -10.75
C ILE A 288 23.10 -2.03 -11.94
N VAL A 289 22.33 -1.38 -12.80
CA VAL A 289 22.85 -0.58 -13.91
C VAL A 289 22.27 0.82 -13.86
N SER A 290 22.98 1.80 -14.41
CA SER A 290 22.42 3.14 -14.59
C SER A 290 21.34 3.14 -15.68
N ILE A 291 20.41 4.09 -15.61
CA ILE A 291 19.44 4.31 -16.69
C ILE A 291 20.13 4.60 -18.02
N SER A 292 21.19 5.41 -18.02
CA SER A 292 21.99 5.67 -19.22
C SER A 292 22.59 4.39 -19.83
N LEU A 293 23.09 3.44 -19.02
CA LEU A 293 23.58 2.16 -19.55
C LEU A 293 22.42 1.30 -20.05
N ALA A 294 21.26 1.32 -19.39
CA ALA A 294 20.06 0.66 -19.90
C ALA A 294 19.60 1.28 -21.24
N GLU A 295 19.72 2.59 -21.43
CA GLU A 295 19.45 3.27 -22.70
C GLU A 295 20.42 2.81 -23.80
N ASP A 296 21.72 2.72 -23.50
CA ASP A 296 22.72 2.18 -24.42
C ASP A 296 22.39 0.74 -24.84
N VAL A 297 22.01 -0.12 -23.88
CA VAL A 297 21.59 -1.50 -24.13
C VAL A 297 20.30 -1.54 -24.96
N GLY A 298 19.34 -0.67 -24.67
CA GLY A 298 18.11 -0.50 -25.45
C GLY A 298 18.41 -0.14 -26.91
N ALA A 299 19.29 0.84 -27.13
CA ALA A 299 19.68 1.32 -28.44
C ALA A 299 20.35 0.23 -29.29
N VAL A 300 21.32 -0.51 -28.73
CA VAL A 300 21.97 -1.63 -29.45
C VAL A 300 21.00 -2.79 -29.71
N CYS A 301 20.00 -2.98 -28.86
CA CYS A 301 18.91 -3.94 -29.06
C CYS A 301 17.78 -3.42 -29.95
N LYS A 302 17.92 -2.22 -30.54
CA LYS A 302 16.92 -1.57 -31.42
C LYS A 302 15.56 -1.32 -30.73
N ILE A 303 15.59 -0.97 -29.45
CA ILE A 303 14.41 -0.47 -28.70
C ILE A 303 14.35 1.06 -28.87
N PRO A 304 13.21 1.64 -29.29
CA PRO A 304 13.04 3.09 -29.32
C PRO A 304 13.22 3.69 -27.93
N PRO A 305 13.95 4.81 -27.76
CA PRO A 305 14.16 5.44 -26.45
C PRO A 305 12.85 5.72 -25.69
N GLU A 306 11.80 6.11 -26.41
CA GLU A 306 10.47 6.38 -25.86
C GLU A 306 9.75 5.15 -25.27
N ASP A 307 10.15 3.94 -25.68
CA ASP A 307 9.55 2.68 -25.24
C ASP A 307 10.31 2.06 -24.05
N LEU A 308 11.56 2.50 -23.79
CA LEU A 308 12.43 1.89 -22.78
C LEU A 308 11.82 1.90 -21.36
N PRO A 309 11.22 3.00 -20.86
CA PRO A 309 10.58 2.99 -19.54
C PRO A 309 9.50 1.91 -19.42
N GLN A 310 8.73 1.68 -20.49
CA GLN A 310 7.68 0.66 -20.55
C GLN A 310 8.27 -0.75 -20.62
N VAL A 311 9.42 -0.94 -21.28
CA VAL A 311 10.17 -2.21 -21.27
C VAL A 311 10.66 -2.53 -19.85
N LEU A 312 11.19 -1.53 -19.14
CA LEU A 312 11.64 -1.69 -17.76
C LEU A 312 10.47 -2.02 -16.82
N LEU A 313 9.35 -1.30 -16.95
CA LEU A 313 8.13 -1.60 -16.19
C LEU A 313 7.55 -2.98 -16.54
N PHE A 314 7.63 -3.41 -17.80
CA PHE A 314 7.24 -4.76 -18.20
C PHE A 314 8.05 -5.83 -17.45
N TYR A 315 9.37 -5.67 -17.32
CA TYR A 315 10.20 -6.59 -16.54
C TYR A 315 10.07 -6.44 -15.03
N HIS A 316 9.67 -5.24 -14.56
CA HIS A 316 9.26 -5.00 -13.19
C HIS A 316 8.03 -5.82 -12.80
N ASP A 317 6.99 -5.80 -13.63
CA ASP A 317 5.76 -6.58 -13.41
C ASP A 317 6.00 -8.10 -13.47
N LEU A 318 7.05 -8.53 -14.16
CA LEU A 318 7.50 -9.93 -14.18
C LEU A 318 8.38 -10.31 -12.99
N GLY A 319 8.77 -9.35 -12.14
CA GLY A 319 9.70 -9.57 -11.03
C GLY A 319 11.10 -9.98 -11.49
N SER A 320 11.46 -9.68 -12.75
CA SER A 320 12.78 -9.97 -13.34
C SER A 320 13.78 -8.82 -13.19
N VAL A 321 13.28 -7.60 -13.04
CA VAL A 321 14.02 -6.35 -12.84
C VAL A 321 13.25 -5.53 -11.81
N LEU A 322 13.87 -4.61 -11.07
CA LEU A 322 13.14 -3.60 -10.30
C LEU A 322 13.50 -2.20 -10.80
N TYR A 323 12.48 -1.41 -11.12
CA TYR A 323 12.61 -0.05 -11.64
C TYR A 323 11.65 0.87 -10.88
N TYR A 324 12.21 1.83 -10.14
CA TYR A 324 11.47 2.74 -9.27
C TYR A 324 11.75 4.21 -9.65
N PRO A 325 11.25 4.68 -10.82
CA PRO A 325 11.52 6.04 -11.30
C PRO A 325 11.00 7.14 -10.37
N GLN A 326 10.04 6.80 -9.51
CA GLN A 326 9.44 7.72 -8.54
C GLN A 326 10.30 7.96 -7.29
N LEU A 327 11.34 7.15 -7.06
CA LEU A 327 12.21 7.25 -5.89
C LEU A 327 13.49 7.98 -6.26
N GLU A 328 13.81 9.08 -5.58
CA GLU A 328 14.92 9.96 -5.94
C GLU A 328 16.26 9.24 -5.87
N GLY A 329 16.46 8.36 -4.88
CA GLY A 329 17.65 7.53 -4.73
C GLY A 329 17.78 6.45 -5.81
N LEU A 330 16.67 6.02 -6.42
CA LEU A 330 16.65 4.91 -7.38
C LEU A 330 16.26 5.32 -8.82
N LYS A 331 15.90 6.58 -9.08
CA LYS A 331 15.38 7.01 -10.38
C LYS A 331 16.35 6.78 -11.54
N GLU A 332 17.65 6.90 -11.28
CA GLU A 332 18.73 6.68 -12.25
C GLU A 332 19.28 5.24 -12.23
N LYS A 333 18.62 4.33 -11.50
CA LYS A 333 19.08 2.95 -11.28
C LYS A 333 18.04 1.95 -11.76
N VAL A 334 18.51 0.91 -12.42
CA VAL A 334 17.75 -0.29 -12.75
C VAL A 334 18.37 -1.45 -11.98
N ILE A 335 17.60 -2.06 -11.08
CA ILE A 335 18.04 -3.25 -10.34
C ILE A 335 17.80 -4.45 -11.25
N VAL A 336 18.89 -4.98 -11.82
CA VAL A 336 18.85 -6.10 -12.76
C VAL A 336 18.71 -7.44 -12.03
N ASP A 337 19.19 -7.51 -10.79
CA ASP A 337 18.98 -8.66 -9.91
C ASP A 337 18.08 -8.29 -8.72
N PRO A 338 16.77 -8.61 -8.77
CA PRO A 338 15.86 -8.39 -7.65
C PRO A 338 16.30 -9.10 -6.36
N LYS A 339 17.00 -10.25 -6.45
CA LYS A 339 17.50 -10.98 -5.27
C LYS A 339 18.40 -10.09 -4.43
N PHE A 340 19.27 -9.30 -5.05
CA PHE A 340 20.16 -8.40 -4.34
C PHE A 340 19.41 -7.43 -3.40
N ILE A 341 18.31 -6.83 -3.86
CA ILE A 341 17.48 -5.93 -3.03
C ILE A 341 16.81 -6.70 -1.91
N ILE A 342 16.23 -7.86 -2.21
CA ILE A 342 15.56 -8.67 -1.21
C ILE A 342 16.57 -9.06 -0.13
N ASP A 343 17.70 -9.68 -0.49
CA ASP A 343 18.80 -10.05 0.39
C ASP A 343 19.26 -8.88 1.26
N ALA A 344 19.41 -7.68 0.68
CA ALA A 344 19.78 -6.48 1.42
C ALA A 344 18.71 -6.07 2.43
N LEU A 345 17.44 -6.04 2.05
CA LEU A 345 16.33 -5.68 2.94
C LEU A 345 16.20 -6.66 4.10
N GLY A 346 16.37 -7.97 3.90
CA GLY A 346 16.28 -8.89 5.01
C GLY A 346 17.46 -8.94 5.95
N LYS A 347 18.58 -8.27 5.65
CA LYS A 347 19.63 -8.05 6.65
C LYS A 347 19.11 -7.31 7.89
N ILE A 348 18.05 -6.49 7.78
CA ILE A 348 17.43 -5.86 8.95
C ILE A 348 16.37 -6.76 9.63
N PHE A 349 15.85 -7.78 8.96
CA PHE A 349 14.91 -8.75 9.56
C PHE A 349 15.62 -9.91 10.27
N THR A 350 16.94 -9.80 10.50
CA THR A 350 17.71 -10.78 11.26
C THR A 350 17.29 -10.82 12.73
N PHE A 351 17.05 -12.04 13.25
CA PHE A 351 16.86 -12.30 14.68
C PHE A 351 18.15 -12.77 15.37
N GLN A 352 19.26 -12.85 14.63
CA GLN A 352 20.54 -13.28 15.17
C GLN A 352 21.18 -12.18 16.02
N ALA A 353 21.81 -12.58 17.13
CA ALA A 353 22.56 -11.67 17.97
C ALA A 353 23.78 -11.14 17.20
N SER A 354 23.77 -9.86 16.85
CA SER A 354 24.94 -9.18 16.29
C SER A 354 25.98 -8.94 17.38
N THR A 355 27.26 -9.16 17.05
CA THR A 355 28.39 -8.80 17.93
C THR A 355 28.79 -7.33 17.81
N THR A 356 28.27 -6.63 16.81
CA THR A 356 28.50 -5.20 16.55
C THR A 356 27.19 -4.43 16.69
N HIS A 357 27.24 -3.16 17.11
CA HIS A 357 26.03 -2.33 17.33
C HIS A 357 24.99 -3.00 18.25
N VAL A 358 25.43 -3.73 19.29
CA VAL A 358 24.57 -4.54 20.17
C VAL A 358 23.42 -3.71 20.73
N ARG A 359 23.71 -2.51 21.23
CA ARG A 359 22.70 -1.61 21.80
C ARG A 359 21.70 -1.15 20.74
N GLU A 360 22.16 -0.80 19.55
CA GLU A 360 21.27 -0.36 18.48
C GLU A 360 20.37 -1.49 17.98
N TRP A 361 20.86 -2.71 17.92
CA TRP A 361 20.04 -3.90 17.65
C TRP A 361 19.01 -4.15 18.76
N GLU A 362 19.41 -4.05 20.02
CA GLU A 362 18.48 -4.17 21.16
C GLU A 362 17.34 -3.14 21.07
N ILE A 363 17.67 -1.88 20.76
CA ILE A 363 16.67 -0.81 20.55
C ILE A 363 15.75 -1.16 19.38
N PHE A 364 16.33 -1.67 18.27
CA PHE A 364 15.56 -1.99 17.08
C PHE A 364 14.60 -3.16 17.32
N HIS A 365 15.04 -4.25 17.95
CA HIS A 365 14.18 -5.39 18.27
C HIS A 365 13.16 -5.09 19.38
N GLN A 366 13.50 -4.21 20.34
CA GLN A 366 12.62 -3.88 21.46
C GLN A 366 11.55 -2.86 21.10
N TYR A 367 11.89 -1.84 20.31
CA TYR A 367 11.02 -0.69 20.04
C TYR A 367 10.69 -0.50 18.56
N GLY A 368 11.28 -1.31 17.66
CA GLY A 368 11.10 -1.15 16.22
C GLY A 368 11.82 0.09 15.69
N ILE A 369 12.78 0.66 16.43
CA ILE A 369 13.44 1.92 16.07
C ILE A 369 14.80 1.65 15.40
N LEU A 370 14.83 1.76 14.08
CA LEU A 370 16.05 1.66 13.27
C LEU A 370 16.76 3.02 13.22
N ILE A 371 17.97 3.10 13.76
CA ILE A 371 18.75 4.33 13.83
C ILE A 371 19.90 4.35 12.83
N GLN A 372 20.31 5.55 12.41
CA GLN A 372 21.33 5.74 11.36
C GLN A 372 22.62 4.94 11.52
N PRO A 373 23.30 4.93 12.68
CA PRO A 373 24.51 4.13 12.83
C PRO A 373 24.31 2.65 12.49
N LEU A 374 23.15 2.10 12.82
CA LEU A 374 22.83 0.69 12.58
C LEU A 374 22.61 0.42 11.10
N TYR A 375 21.67 1.10 10.45
CA TYR A 375 21.36 0.81 9.04
C TYR A 375 22.53 1.16 8.10
N THR A 376 23.31 2.20 8.42
CA THR A 376 24.53 2.51 7.67
C THR A 376 25.55 1.38 7.79
N SER A 377 25.65 0.72 8.95
CA SER A 377 26.54 -0.42 9.16
C SER A 377 26.04 -1.67 8.44
N VAL A 378 24.74 -1.98 8.55
CA VAL A 378 24.10 -3.16 7.94
C VAL A 378 24.21 -3.13 6.41
N TRP A 379 23.99 -1.98 5.79
CA TRP A 379 24.03 -1.83 4.34
C TRP A 379 25.35 -1.26 3.80
N LYS A 380 26.38 -1.16 4.63
CA LYS A 380 27.70 -0.64 4.23
C LYS A 380 28.30 -1.39 3.04
N GLU A 381 28.06 -2.69 2.97
CA GLU A 381 28.62 -3.58 1.95
C GLU A 381 27.68 -3.79 0.75
N CYS A 382 26.53 -3.12 0.69
CA CYS A 382 25.54 -3.24 -0.39
C CYS A 382 25.89 -2.41 -1.65
N GLY A 383 27.17 -2.23 -1.95
CA GLY A 383 27.63 -1.65 -3.22
C GLY A 383 27.06 -0.27 -3.56
N ASP A 384 26.45 -0.15 -4.74
CA ASP A 384 26.04 1.12 -5.37
C ASP A 384 24.72 1.71 -4.84
N ILE A 385 24.00 1.00 -3.96
CA ILE A 385 22.81 1.53 -3.28
C ILE A 385 23.22 2.07 -1.92
N LYS A 386 22.92 3.36 -1.70
CA LYS A 386 23.22 3.98 -0.42
C LYS A 386 22.25 3.45 0.63
N PRO A 387 22.67 3.36 1.90
CA PRO A 387 21.76 3.01 2.99
C PRO A 387 20.48 3.84 3.02
N GLU A 388 20.56 5.12 2.65
CA GLU A 388 19.41 6.02 2.54
C GLU A 388 18.42 5.63 1.44
N ASP A 389 18.88 5.03 0.34
CA ASP A 389 18.02 4.59 -0.77
C ASP A 389 17.17 3.38 -0.31
N PHE A 390 17.72 2.48 0.53
CA PHE A 390 16.94 1.38 1.15
C PHE A 390 15.87 1.91 2.12
N ILE A 391 16.21 2.94 2.90
CA ILE A 391 15.22 3.61 3.75
C ILE A 391 14.11 4.24 2.89
N GLU A 392 14.46 4.88 1.78
CA GLU A 392 13.47 5.48 0.88
C GLU A 392 12.48 4.43 0.36
N VAL A 393 12.94 3.23 -0.01
CA VAL A 393 12.08 2.09 -0.38
C VAL A 393 11.13 1.72 0.76
N LEU A 394 11.63 1.57 1.99
CA LEU A 394 10.81 1.23 3.15
C LEU A 394 9.76 2.31 3.46
N LEU A 395 10.12 3.59 3.33
CA LEU A 395 9.22 4.72 3.52
C LEU A 395 8.15 4.79 2.42
N HIS A 396 8.52 4.53 1.17
CA HIS A 396 7.61 4.55 0.03
C HIS A 396 6.48 3.54 0.20
N PHE A 397 6.80 2.32 0.64
CA PHE A 397 5.83 1.26 0.87
C PHE A 397 5.16 1.29 2.24
N ARG A 398 5.40 2.35 3.04
CA ARG A 398 4.95 2.52 4.43
C ARG A 398 5.28 1.32 5.33
N LEU A 399 6.42 0.70 5.07
CA LEU A 399 6.99 -0.32 5.94
C LEU A 399 7.82 0.32 7.07
N ALA A 400 8.18 1.58 6.88
CA ALA A 400 8.82 2.42 7.87
C ALA A 400 8.16 3.79 7.96
N ALA A 401 8.37 4.47 9.08
CA ALA A 401 8.02 5.87 9.27
C ALA A 401 9.17 6.62 9.93
N GLN A 402 9.49 7.82 9.45
CA GLN A 402 10.44 8.67 10.16
C GLN A 402 9.79 9.18 11.44
N VAL A 403 10.46 9.00 12.57
CA VAL A 403 9.95 9.38 13.90
C VAL A 403 11.00 10.15 14.68
N THR A 404 10.57 10.79 15.76
CA THR A 404 11.48 11.38 16.76
C THR A 404 11.14 10.79 18.12
N ILE A 405 12.10 10.07 18.71
CA ILE A 405 12.00 9.60 20.09
C ILE A 405 12.60 10.67 21.00
N GLU A 406 11.78 11.16 21.93
CA GLU A 406 12.16 12.22 22.87
C GLU A 406 13.15 11.73 23.93
N ASP A 407 13.10 10.44 24.27
CA ASP A 407 13.98 9.83 25.26
C ASP A 407 15.41 9.65 24.72
N GLN A 408 16.29 10.56 25.13
CA GLN A 408 17.70 10.55 24.77
C GLN A 408 18.48 9.36 25.34
N HIS A 409 17.95 8.67 26.35
CA HIS A 409 18.53 7.42 26.83
C HIS A 409 18.29 6.26 25.85
N ILE A 410 17.20 6.31 25.08
CA ILE A 410 16.91 5.34 24.03
C ILE A 410 17.77 5.67 22.82
N CYS A 411 17.58 6.82 22.19
CA CYS A 411 18.37 7.21 21.03
C CYS A 411 18.64 8.71 20.95
N SER A 412 19.79 9.05 20.37
CA SER A 412 20.17 10.46 20.21
C SER A 412 19.38 11.10 19.07
N SER A 413 18.78 12.26 19.34
CA SER A 413 18.05 13.08 18.35
C SER A 413 18.91 13.57 17.19
N ARG A 414 20.25 13.47 17.29
CA ARG A 414 21.17 13.82 16.18
C ARG A 414 21.14 12.83 15.02
N TYR A 415 20.67 11.61 15.27
CA TYR A 415 20.59 10.56 14.26
C TYR A 415 19.20 10.51 13.66
N LYS A 416 19.11 10.14 12.38
CA LYS A 416 17.84 9.77 11.77
C LYS A 416 17.31 8.49 12.42
N GLN A 417 16.00 8.45 12.66
CA GLN A 417 15.30 7.38 13.37
C GLN A 417 14.07 6.98 12.58
N TYR A 418 13.88 5.67 12.39
CA TYR A 418 12.77 5.14 11.64
C TYR A 418 12.07 4.04 12.43
N PHE A 419 10.75 4.14 12.54
CA PHE A 419 9.91 3.11 13.13
C PHE A 419 9.57 2.06 12.08
N ILE A 420 9.86 0.79 12.37
CA ILE A 420 9.58 -0.38 11.54
C ILE A 420 8.79 -1.38 12.39
N PRO A 421 7.46 -1.45 12.24
CA PRO A 421 6.62 -2.27 13.14
C PRO A 421 6.85 -3.78 12.96
N ALA A 422 7.17 -4.23 11.75
CA ALA A 422 7.22 -5.64 11.37
C ALA A 422 8.25 -6.49 12.18
N ILE A 423 9.29 -5.85 12.72
CA ILE A 423 10.34 -6.51 13.52
C ILE A 423 9.92 -6.79 14.96
N LEU A 424 8.86 -6.12 15.44
CA LEU A 424 8.44 -6.19 16.83
C LEU A 424 7.89 -7.57 17.19
N LYS A 425 7.90 -7.88 18.48
CA LYS A 425 7.23 -9.05 19.04
C LYS A 425 5.72 -8.85 19.08
N LEU A 426 4.96 -9.94 19.09
CA LEU A 426 3.53 -9.89 19.32
C LEU A 426 3.23 -9.65 20.80
N CYS A 427 2.16 -8.92 21.05
CA CYS A 427 1.64 -8.79 22.39
C CYS A 427 0.62 -9.90 22.65
N GLN A 428 0.89 -10.75 23.63
CA GLN A 428 0.04 -11.87 24.02
C GLN A 428 -1.09 -11.49 25.01
N SER A 429 -1.02 -10.29 25.60
CA SER A 429 -2.00 -9.85 26.61
C SER A 429 -3.14 -9.09 25.97
N ASN A 430 -4.40 -9.52 26.14
CA ASN A 430 -5.55 -8.75 25.63
C ASN A 430 -5.89 -7.53 26.50
N THR A 431 -5.25 -7.38 27.67
CA THR A 431 -5.53 -6.30 28.61
C THR A 431 -4.79 -5.02 28.22
N ILE A 432 -5.53 -3.94 28.04
CA ILE A 432 -4.98 -2.58 27.96
C ILE A 432 -4.81 -2.10 29.40
N ALA A 433 -3.57 -1.79 29.80
CA ALA A 433 -3.28 -1.37 31.17
C ALA A 433 -3.75 0.08 31.40
N THR A 434 -5.00 0.28 31.82
CA THR A 434 -5.48 1.61 32.24
C THR A 434 -4.87 1.99 33.58
N ARG A 435 -3.81 2.81 33.55
CA ARG A 435 -2.99 3.15 34.74
C ARG A 435 -3.56 4.23 35.67
N SER A 436 -4.79 4.70 35.51
CA SER A 436 -5.33 5.74 36.42
C SER A 436 -6.81 5.59 36.78
N LYS A 437 -7.17 6.13 37.94
CA LYS A 437 -8.52 6.04 38.56
C LYS A 437 -9.52 7.08 38.05
N GLU A 438 -9.04 8.10 37.32
CA GLU A 438 -9.87 9.11 36.66
C GLU A 438 -9.37 9.23 35.21
N VAL A 439 -10.11 8.64 34.28
CA VAL A 439 -9.77 8.56 32.85
C VAL A 439 -11.03 8.83 32.06
N GLU A 440 -10.99 9.80 31.15
CA GLU A 440 -12.01 9.86 30.08
C GLU A 440 -11.67 8.77 29.07
N VAL A 441 -12.58 7.83 28.89
CA VAL A 441 -12.41 6.68 27.99
C VAL A 441 -13.50 6.71 26.94
N ALA A 442 -13.10 6.59 25.68
CA ALA A 442 -14.03 6.38 24.58
C ALA A 442 -14.37 4.88 24.49
N SER A 443 -15.61 4.55 24.15
CA SER A 443 -15.96 3.16 23.82
C SER A 443 -15.06 2.72 22.67
N PRO A 444 -14.46 1.53 22.66
CA PRO A 444 -13.64 1.11 21.53
C PRO A 444 -14.48 1.03 20.24
N PHE A 445 -13.84 1.18 19.09
CA PHE A 445 -14.45 0.85 17.81
C PHE A 445 -13.51 0.01 16.97
N HIS A 446 -14.08 -0.71 16.02
CA HIS A 446 -13.38 -1.60 15.12
C HIS A 446 -13.33 -1.01 13.70
N ILE A 447 -12.19 -1.14 13.04
CA ILE A 447 -12.09 -1.08 11.58
C ILE A 447 -12.15 -2.53 11.09
N THR A 448 -13.22 -2.86 10.38
CA THR A 448 -13.43 -4.21 9.82
C THR A 448 -13.32 -4.17 8.30
N PHE A 449 -13.04 -5.33 7.70
CA PHE A 449 -12.90 -5.47 6.26
C PHE A 449 -13.96 -6.44 5.73
N GLU A 450 -14.40 -6.25 4.49
CA GLU A 450 -15.38 -7.15 3.85
C GLU A 450 -14.89 -8.60 3.71
N THR A 451 -13.57 -8.80 3.80
CA THR A 451 -12.92 -10.11 3.78
C THR A 451 -13.04 -10.87 5.09
N ASP A 452 -13.66 -10.30 6.13
CA ASP A 452 -13.72 -10.80 7.52
C ASP A 452 -12.35 -10.82 8.25
N PHE A 453 -11.28 -10.43 7.58
CA PHE A 453 -9.91 -10.43 8.11
C PHE A 453 -9.19 -9.12 7.82
N VAL A 454 -8.31 -8.72 8.75
CA VAL A 454 -7.34 -7.64 8.50
C VAL A 454 -6.34 -8.13 7.45
N PRO A 455 -6.25 -7.46 6.28
CA PRO A 455 -5.36 -7.89 5.22
C PRO A 455 -3.89 -7.92 5.69
N PRO A 456 -3.11 -8.97 5.35
CA PRO A 456 -1.70 -9.07 5.71
C PRO A 456 -0.94 -7.79 5.37
N GLY A 457 -0.20 -7.26 6.35
CA GLY A 457 0.58 -6.04 6.18
C GLY A 457 -0.20 -4.71 6.19
N PHE A 458 -1.54 -4.73 6.23
CA PHE A 458 -2.33 -3.50 6.36
C PHE A 458 -2.04 -2.80 7.68
N PHE A 459 -2.09 -3.53 8.81
CA PHE A 459 -1.84 -2.98 10.14
C PHE A 459 -0.46 -2.32 10.23
N THR A 460 0.59 -2.99 9.75
CA THR A 460 1.97 -2.50 9.73
C THR A 460 2.09 -1.17 8.99
N ARG A 461 1.46 -1.06 7.82
CA ARG A 461 1.43 0.19 7.06
C ARG A 461 0.60 1.26 7.75
N PHE A 462 -0.53 0.86 8.34
CA PHE A 462 -1.44 1.76 9.04
C PHE A 462 -0.77 2.43 10.23
N VAL A 463 -0.11 1.67 11.10
CA VAL A 463 0.61 2.26 12.25
C VAL A 463 1.85 3.04 11.84
N ALA A 464 2.50 2.69 10.72
CA ALA A 464 3.59 3.50 10.15
C ALA A 464 3.07 4.85 9.61
N VAL A 465 1.94 4.86 8.90
CA VAL A 465 1.31 6.11 8.44
C VAL A 465 0.92 6.96 9.64
N ILE A 466 0.28 6.39 10.65
CA ILE A 466 -0.05 7.12 11.90
C ILE A 466 1.23 7.68 12.52
N ALA A 467 2.29 6.88 12.70
CA ALA A 467 3.55 7.33 13.29
C ALA A 467 4.23 8.49 12.54
N SER A 468 3.96 8.65 11.24
CA SER A 468 4.50 9.73 10.43
C SER A 468 3.76 11.07 10.60
N GLN A 469 2.63 11.08 11.31
CA GLN A 469 1.78 12.26 11.46
C GLN A 469 2.37 13.24 12.48
N PRO A 470 2.38 14.56 12.21
CA PRO A 470 3.01 15.54 13.10
C PRO A 470 2.41 15.61 14.52
N SER A 471 1.15 15.22 14.68
CA SER A 471 0.41 15.26 15.94
C SER A 471 0.51 13.97 16.75
N THR A 472 1.34 13.00 16.33
CA THR A 472 1.44 11.69 16.97
C THR A 472 2.88 11.35 17.33
N PHE A 473 3.06 10.77 18.50
CA PHE A 473 4.35 10.35 19.02
C PHE A 473 4.24 8.95 19.60
N LEU A 474 5.21 8.08 19.33
CA LEU A 474 5.21 6.73 19.91
C LEU A 474 5.25 6.79 21.45
N TYR A 475 4.41 5.99 22.10
CA TYR A 475 4.38 5.86 23.56
C TYR A 475 5.05 4.55 23.99
N LEU A 476 6.36 4.61 24.21
CA LEU A 476 7.18 3.40 24.43
C LEU A 476 6.99 2.78 25.83
N GLU A 477 6.47 3.52 26.81
CA GLU A 477 6.33 3.06 28.21
C GLU A 477 5.30 1.92 28.39
N GLU A 478 4.30 1.83 27.51
CA GLU A 478 3.33 0.73 27.48
C GLU A 478 3.82 -0.50 26.69
N GLY A 479 5.03 -0.41 26.12
CA GLY A 479 5.54 -1.37 25.15
C GLY A 479 4.99 -1.10 23.74
N VAL A 480 5.77 -1.50 22.74
CA VAL A 480 5.39 -1.43 21.33
C VAL A 480 5.49 -2.82 20.74
N TYR A 481 4.46 -3.23 20.03
CA TYR A 481 4.29 -4.60 19.55
C TYR A 481 3.83 -4.62 18.10
N ARG A 482 4.12 -5.72 17.40
CA ARG A 482 3.78 -5.91 15.99
C ARG A 482 2.28 -5.87 15.73
N ASN A 483 1.46 -6.28 16.69
CA ASN A 483 0.00 -6.22 16.63
C ASN A 483 -0.61 -5.13 17.52
N ARG A 484 0.20 -4.28 18.18
CA ARG A 484 -0.31 -3.23 19.06
C ARG A 484 0.66 -2.09 19.27
N VAL A 485 0.20 -0.88 18.94
CA VAL A 485 0.99 0.35 19.11
C VAL A 485 0.14 1.39 19.83
N THR A 486 0.71 1.99 20.89
CA THR A 486 0.14 3.17 21.54
C THR A 486 0.86 4.44 21.09
N PHE A 487 0.10 5.45 20.70
CA PHE A 487 0.56 6.78 20.35
C PHE A 487 0.07 7.80 21.37
N ARG A 488 0.94 8.74 21.74
CA ARG A 488 0.52 10.03 22.29
C ARG A 488 0.05 10.88 21.13
N TYR A 489 -1.23 11.26 21.15
CA TYR A 489 -1.80 12.23 20.23
C TYR A 489 -1.85 13.60 20.91
N GLN A 490 -1.36 14.61 20.22
CA GLN A 490 -1.39 15.99 20.67
C GLN A 490 -1.57 16.93 19.47
N GLU A 491 -2.73 17.57 19.36
CA GLU A 491 -2.96 18.61 18.35
C GLU A 491 -2.32 19.92 18.80
N GLY A 492 -1.75 20.72 17.88
CA GLY A 492 -1.04 21.97 18.23
C GLY A 492 -1.88 23.03 18.96
N ARG A 493 -3.21 22.96 18.89
CA ARG A 493 -4.15 23.81 19.64
C ARG A 493 -4.55 23.21 20.99
N ASN A 494 -4.27 21.93 21.21
CA ASN A 494 -4.66 21.18 22.39
C ASN A 494 -3.46 20.98 23.34
N ARG A 495 -3.70 21.14 24.65
CA ARG A 495 -2.70 20.93 25.71
C ARG A 495 -2.86 19.59 26.43
N SER A 496 -3.93 18.84 26.16
CA SER A 496 -4.07 17.46 26.61
C SER A 496 -3.29 16.51 25.71
N ILE A 497 -2.88 15.40 26.31
CA ILE A 497 -2.24 14.28 25.62
C ILE A 497 -3.24 13.13 25.70
N GLU A 498 -3.67 12.67 24.53
CA GLU A 498 -4.51 11.49 24.40
C GLU A 498 -3.66 10.28 24.07
N HIS A 499 -4.05 9.13 24.59
CA HIS A 499 -3.40 7.85 24.30
C HIS A 499 -4.28 7.09 23.32
N LEU A 500 -3.80 6.96 22.09
CA LEU A 500 -4.41 6.21 20.99
C LEU A 500 -3.72 4.85 20.89
N THR A 501 -4.41 3.79 21.29
CA THR A 501 -3.92 2.41 21.14
C THR A 501 -4.62 1.75 19.96
N VAL A 502 -3.83 1.29 19.00
CA VAL A 502 -4.25 0.59 17.79
C VAL A 502 -3.82 -0.86 17.92
N THR A 503 -4.77 -1.80 17.85
CA THR A 503 -4.52 -3.25 18.05
C THR A 503 -5.08 -4.06 16.89
N ASP A 504 -4.26 -4.93 16.29
CA ASP A 504 -4.70 -5.94 15.33
C ASP A 504 -5.25 -7.16 16.09
N GLN A 505 -6.56 -7.41 15.93
CA GLN A 505 -7.27 -8.57 16.47
C GLN A 505 -7.45 -9.68 15.42
N HIS A 506 -6.81 -9.56 14.26
CA HIS A 506 -6.85 -10.48 13.10
C HIS A 506 -8.14 -10.40 12.27
N ASP A 507 -9.30 -10.23 12.89
CA ASP A 507 -10.60 -9.99 12.24
C ASP A 507 -10.95 -8.50 12.14
N ALA A 508 -10.38 -7.68 13.04
CA ALA A 508 -10.59 -6.25 13.10
C ALA A 508 -9.35 -5.50 13.63
N ILE A 509 -9.25 -4.22 13.29
CA ILE A 509 -8.34 -3.30 13.99
C ILE A 509 -9.14 -2.58 15.07
N GLN A 510 -8.81 -2.84 16.33
CA GLN A 510 -9.44 -2.19 17.48
C GLN A 510 -8.74 -0.88 17.83
N ILE A 511 -9.54 0.18 17.95
CA ILE A 511 -9.11 1.51 18.33
C ILE A 511 -9.59 1.80 19.75
N ASN A 512 -8.65 2.19 20.62
CA ASN A 512 -8.93 2.61 21.99
C ASN A 512 -8.33 3.99 22.20
N VAL A 513 -9.14 4.92 22.73
CA VAL A 513 -8.69 6.28 23.03
C VAL A 513 -9.03 6.59 24.47
N HIS A 514 -8.03 7.07 25.20
CA HIS A 514 -8.21 7.51 26.56
C HIS A 514 -7.40 8.77 26.88
N ARG A 515 -7.87 9.53 27.86
CA ARG A 515 -7.25 10.76 28.33
C ARG A 515 -7.11 10.73 29.85
N ALA A 516 -5.91 11.05 30.35
CA ALA A 516 -5.71 11.31 31.77
C ALA A 516 -6.30 12.68 32.15
N THR A 517 -7.19 12.74 33.15
CA THR A 517 -7.98 13.93 33.52
C THR A 517 -7.20 15.02 34.27
N SER A 518 -5.86 15.05 34.21
CA SER A 518 -5.03 15.81 35.15
C SER A 518 -4.80 17.31 34.83
N ARG A 519 -5.55 17.94 33.91
CA ARG A 519 -5.34 19.36 33.54
C ARG A 519 -6.63 20.19 33.45
N SER A 520 -6.52 21.47 33.83
CA SER A 520 -7.57 22.49 33.70
C SER A 520 -7.71 22.99 32.26
N ASP A 521 -8.96 23.03 31.76
CA ASP A 521 -9.41 23.42 30.40
C ASP A 521 -8.84 22.59 29.22
N PRO A 522 -9.10 21.27 29.15
CA PRO A 522 -8.87 20.49 27.93
C PRO A 522 -9.95 20.76 26.88
N VAL A 523 -9.59 20.63 25.59
CA VAL A 523 -10.58 20.58 24.49
C VAL A 523 -11.58 19.44 24.80
N PRO A 524 -12.90 19.61 24.54
CA PRO A 524 -13.88 18.56 24.77
C PRO A 524 -13.42 17.22 24.19
N PHE A 525 -13.44 16.16 24.99
CA PHE A 525 -12.89 14.86 24.60
C PHE A 525 -13.49 14.34 23.29
N ALA A 526 -14.79 14.56 23.11
CA ALA A 526 -15.50 14.20 21.89
C ALA A 526 -14.95 14.89 20.63
N ASN A 527 -14.51 16.16 20.72
CA ASN A 527 -13.91 16.84 19.57
C ASN A 527 -12.58 16.20 19.19
N VAL A 528 -11.76 15.85 20.19
CA VAL A 528 -10.50 15.15 19.95
C VAL A 528 -10.72 13.76 19.36
N CYS A 529 -11.74 13.03 19.83
CA CYS A 529 -12.15 11.76 19.22
C CYS A 529 -12.57 11.93 17.75
N GLN A 530 -13.24 13.02 17.37
CA GLN A 530 -13.55 13.32 15.96
C GLN A 530 -12.28 13.58 15.14
N ASP A 531 -11.32 14.34 15.68
CA ASP A 531 -10.06 14.62 14.98
C ASP A 531 -9.22 13.33 14.81
N ILE A 532 -9.22 12.46 15.82
CA ILE A 532 -8.61 11.12 15.73
C ILE A 532 -9.33 10.25 14.69
N LEU A 533 -10.66 10.31 14.59
CA LEU A 533 -11.38 9.59 13.51
C LEU A 533 -10.93 10.05 12.13
N VAL A 534 -10.78 11.36 11.91
CA VAL A 534 -10.26 11.91 10.65
C VAL A 534 -8.85 11.44 10.37
N LEU A 535 -7.96 11.45 11.39
CA LEU A 535 -6.60 10.94 11.30
C LEU A 535 -6.56 9.47 10.85
N LEU A 536 -7.39 8.62 11.48
CA LEU A 536 -7.45 7.19 11.19
C LEU A 536 -8.02 6.92 9.80
N GLU A 537 -9.06 7.66 9.40
CA GLU A 537 -9.64 7.60 8.06
C GLU A 537 -8.66 7.99 6.95
N ASP A 538 -7.95 9.11 7.13
CA ASP A 538 -6.93 9.57 6.19
C ASP A 538 -5.76 8.58 6.12
N SER A 539 -5.35 8.05 7.28
CA SER A 539 -4.26 7.06 7.35
C SER A 539 -4.62 5.76 6.62
N ALA A 540 -5.84 5.26 6.80
CA ALA A 540 -6.30 4.04 6.13
C ALA A 540 -6.40 4.22 4.61
N LYS A 541 -6.91 5.37 4.15
CA LYS A 541 -6.95 5.72 2.71
C LYS A 541 -5.57 5.80 2.09
N GLU A 542 -4.59 6.31 2.83
CA GLU A 542 -3.21 6.33 2.35
C GLU A 542 -2.66 4.92 2.15
N VAL A 543 -2.92 3.99 3.09
CA VAL A 543 -2.54 2.57 2.94
C VAL A 543 -3.22 1.94 1.73
N GLU A 544 -4.52 2.15 1.55
CA GLU A 544 -5.28 1.67 0.39
C GLU A 544 -4.68 2.18 -0.92
N ASN A 545 -4.38 3.48 -1.01
CA ASN A 545 -3.77 4.10 -2.18
C ASN A 545 -2.40 3.49 -2.49
N ILE A 546 -1.60 3.17 -1.48
CA ILE A 546 -0.29 2.53 -1.68
C ILE A 546 -0.51 1.12 -2.25
N LEU A 547 -1.34 0.30 -1.62
CA LEU A 547 -1.62 -1.06 -2.09
C LEU A 547 -2.21 -1.08 -3.52
N GLN A 548 -3.00 -0.06 -3.89
CA GLN A 548 -3.51 0.12 -5.25
C GLN A 548 -2.43 0.52 -6.27
N ASN A 549 -1.36 1.18 -5.84
CA ASN A 549 -0.32 1.72 -6.72
C ASN A 549 1.01 0.94 -6.68
N CYS A 550 1.12 -0.09 -5.84
CA CYS A 550 2.31 -0.95 -5.76
C CYS A 550 2.57 -1.74 -7.06
N ILE A 551 1.55 -1.97 -7.90
CA ILE A 551 1.68 -2.72 -9.14
C ILE A 551 2.03 -1.74 -10.27
N GLY A 552 3.21 -1.91 -10.87
CA GLY A 552 3.74 -1.02 -11.92
C GLY A 552 2.71 -0.82 -13.04
N ARG A 553 2.32 0.44 -13.32
CA ARG A 553 1.29 0.77 -14.33
C ARG A 553 1.81 0.66 -15.77
N GLY A 554 2.52 -0.42 -16.10
CA GLY A 554 3.28 -0.53 -17.35
C GLY A 554 2.49 -1.02 -18.55
N PHE A 555 1.72 -2.11 -18.41
CA PHE A 555 1.28 -2.87 -19.60
C PHE A 555 -0.17 -3.34 -19.65
N GLU A 556 -0.89 -3.39 -18.54
CA GLU A 556 -2.29 -3.79 -18.48
C GLU A 556 -3.06 -2.91 -17.49
N GLU A 557 -4.38 -2.81 -17.63
CA GLU A 557 -5.26 -2.38 -16.53
C GLU A 557 -5.10 -3.40 -15.40
N LEU A 558 -4.10 -3.17 -14.55
CA LEU A 558 -3.75 -4.04 -13.45
C LEU A 558 -4.85 -3.96 -12.38
N PRO A 559 -5.09 -5.08 -11.66
CA PRO A 559 -6.11 -5.14 -10.63
C PRO A 559 -5.89 -4.01 -9.62
N LYS A 560 -6.98 -3.31 -9.27
CA LYS A 560 -6.96 -2.36 -8.18
C LYS A 560 -7.21 -3.15 -6.90
N TYR A 561 -6.32 -3.01 -5.92
CA TYR A 561 -6.63 -3.44 -4.56
C TYR A 561 -8.00 -2.89 -4.16
N SER A 562 -8.96 -3.79 -3.96
CA SER A 562 -10.36 -3.49 -3.68
C SER A 562 -10.78 -4.32 -2.48
N VAL A 563 -10.39 -3.85 -1.29
CA VAL A 563 -10.97 -4.32 -0.03
C VAL A 563 -11.69 -3.14 0.57
N SER A 564 -13.02 -3.23 0.70
CA SER A 564 -13.77 -2.23 1.43
C SER A 564 -13.60 -2.41 2.94
N ARG A 565 -13.55 -1.28 3.66
CA ARG A 565 -13.49 -1.23 5.11
C ARG A 565 -14.70 -0.50 5.69
N SER A 566 -15.06 -0.83 6.92
CA SER A 566 -16.15 -0.21 7.65
C SER A 566 -15.73 0.15 9.08
N LEU A 567 -16.27 1.25 9.59
CA LEU A 567 -16.15 1.62 11.00
C LEU A 567 -17.32 1.02 11.78
N CYS A 568 -17.00 0.21 12.79
CA CYS A 568 -17.96 -0.54 13.60
C CYS A 568 -17.83 -0.13 15.07
N TYR A 569 -18.77 0.68 15.55
CA TYR A 569 -18.78 1.19 16.93
C TYR A 569 -19.26 0.11 17.91
N ILE A 570 -18.46 -0.20 18.95
CA ILE A 570 -18.81 -1.23 19.93
C ILE A 570 -19.85 -0.68 20.91
N CYS A 571 -20.86 -1.49 21.16
CA CYS A 571 -21.89 -1.21 22.16
C CYS A 571 -21.35 -1.38 23.59
N ASP A 572 -21.37 -0.30 24.36
CA ASP A 572 -21.03 -0.23 25.77
C ASP A 572 -22.28 -0.33 26.68
N GLY A 573 -23.46 0.04 26.16
CA GLY A 573 -24.69 0.09 26.95
C GLY A 573 -25.38 -1.25 27.24
N CYS A 574 -24.86 -2.39 26.76
CA CYS A 574 -25.41 -3.71 27.05
C CYS A 574 -24.54 -4.45 28.07
N SER A 575 -25.17 -5.02 29.11
CA SER A 575 -24.47 -5.89 30.06
C SER A 575 -23.89 -7.11 29.33
N LYS A 576 -22.57 -7.18 29.26
CA LYS A 576 -21.82 -8.21 28.55
C LYS A 576 -21.30 -9.27 29.54
N PRO A 577 -21.57 -10.57 29.36
CA PRO A 577 -20.81 -11.63 30.01
C PRO A 577 -19.35 -11.55 29.53
N GLU A 578 -18.38 -11.85 30.41
CA GLU A 578 -16.94 -11.66 30.13
C GLU A 578 -16.42 -12.38 28.87
N ASN A 579 -17.14 -13.36 28.32
CA ASN A 579 -16.69 -14.24 27.23
C ASN A 579 -17.45 -14.10 25.90
N GLU A 580 -18.32 -13.10 25.73
CA GLU A 580 -19.06 -12.93 24.48
C GLU A 580 -18.25 -12.10 23.45
N PRO A 581 -18.38 -12.31 22.13
CA PRO A 581 -17.79 -11.40 21.14
C PRO A 581 -18.36 -9.97 21.28
N PRO A 582 -17.62 -8.94 20.84
CA PRO A 582 -18.17 -7.59 20.75
C PRO A 582 -19.37 -7.59 19.80
N HIS A 583 -20.32 -6.70 20.07
CA HIS A 583 -21.46 -6.46 19.20
C HIS A 583 -21.59 -4.97 18.94
N TYR A 584 -22.13 -4.63 17.79
CA TYR A 584 -22.01 -3.28 17.25
C TYR A 584 -23.30 -2.48 17.38
N LEU A 585 -23.13 -1.15 17.41
CA LEU A 585 -24.21 -0.19 17.29
C LEU A 585 -24.73 -0.19 15.85
N THR A 586 -26.05 -0.19 15.68
CA THR A 586 -26.69 -0.06 14.37
C THR A 586 -27.53 1.21 14.35
N PRO A 587 -27.31 2.13 13.40
CA PRO A 587 -28.08 3.36 13.30
C PRO A 587 -29.53 3.09 12.85
N VAL A 588 -30.44 4.03 13.15
CA VAL A 588 -31.86 3.98 12.74
C VAL A 588 -32.04 4.19 11.23
N SER A 589 -31.12 4.91 10.59
CA SER A 589 -31.10 5.15 9.14
C SER A 589 -29.69 5.50 8.65
N ASP A 590 -29.42 5.24 7.37
CA ASP A 590 -28.13 5.53 6.72
C ASP A 590 -27.85 7.04 6.50
N LEU A 591 -28.75 7.90 6.95
CA LEU A 591 -28.68 9.36 6.79
C LEU A 591 -28.41 10.02 8.14
N LEU A 592 -27.17 10.51 8.31
CA LEU A 592 -26.66 11.32 9.42
C LEU A 592 -26.63 10.61 10.79
N GLN A 593 -25.42 10.27 11.26
CA GLN A 593 -25.18 9.79 12.62
C GLN A 593 -24.73 10.97 13.51
N THR A 594 -25.63 11.56 14.28
CA THR A 594 -25.39 12.66 15.22
C THR A 594 -25.55 12.19 16.67
N ARG A 595 -25.06 12.98 17.64
CA ARG A 595 -25.11 12.64 19.08
C ARG A 595 -26.53 12.44 19.64
N ASP A 596 -27.53 12.99 18.98
CA ASP A 596 -28.92 13.01 19.44
C ASP A 596 -29.77 11.85 18.92
N LEU A 597 -29.21 10.95 18.09
CA LEU A 597 -29.94 9.78 17.61
C LEU A 597 -30.10 8.71 18.69
N GLU A 598 -31.31 8.14 18.72
CA GLU A 598 -31.49 6.83 19.31
C GLU A 598 -30.78 5.79 18.46
N ILE A 599 -30.00 4.92 19.07
CA ILE A 599 -29.28 3.83 18.40
C ILE A 599 -29.85 2.50 18.90
N ASN A 600 -29.79 1.46 18.08
CA ASN A 600 -30.00 0.12 18.59
C ASN A 600 -28.68 -0.65 18.62
N CYS A 601 -28.67 -1.72 19.40
CA CYS A 601 -27.57 -2.66 19.44
C CYS A 601 -28.01 -3.95 18.74
N GLN A 602 -27.12 -4.57 17.97
CA GLN A 602 -27.38 -5.82 17.24
C GLN A 602 -28.01 -6.92 18.12
N LYS A 603 -27.69 -6.94 19.42
CA LYS A 603 -28.18 -7.91 20.41
C LYS A 603 -29.51 -7.54 21.07
N SER A 604 -29.63 -6.31 21.59
CA SER A 604 -30.81 -5.86 22.34
C SER A 604 -31.97 -5.46 21.41
N LYS A 605 -31.65 -4.97 20.19
CA LYS A 605 -32.58 -4.39 19.19
C LYS A 605 -33.49 -3.27 19.70
N ASN A 606 -33.43 -2.91 20.99
CA ASN A 606 -34.10 -1.77 21.58
C ASN A 606 -33.33 -0.49 21.28
N TYR A 607 -34.07 0.55 20.89
CA TYR A 607 -33.54 1.89 20.73
C TYR A 607 -33.22 2.51 22.09
N ARG A 608 -32.06 3.17 22.19
CA ARG A 608 -31.62 3.92 23.37
C ARG A 608 -30.70 5.08 22.95
N PRO A 609 -30.54 6.11 23.79
CA PRO A 609 -29.49 7.10 23.56
C PRO A 609 -28.09 6.47 23.68
N LEU A 610 -27.10 7.12 23.06
CA LEU A 610 -25.67 6.83 23.21
C LEU A 610 -25.22 6.95 24.67
N THR A 611 -24.33 6.05 25.12
CA THR A 611 -23.68 6.20 26.42
C THR A 611 -22.67 7.35 26.37
N LYS A 612 -22.20 7.82 27.53
CA LYS A 612 -21.14 8.83 27.61
C LYS A 612 -19.84 8.44 26.92
N GLN A 613 -19.56 7.14 26.83
CA GLN A 613 -18.35 6.63 26.17
C GLN A 613 -18.57 6.46 24.65
N GLU A 614 -19.79 6.20 24.20
CA GLU A 614 -20.13 6.05 22.78
C GLU A 614 -20.28 7.40 22.08
N ILE A 615 -20.88 8.39 22.75
CA ILE A 615 -21.27 9.69 22.16
C ILE A 615 -20.08 10.49 21.61
N VAL A 616 -18.87 10.23 22.10
CA VAL A 616 -17.64 10.91 21.69
C VAL A 616 -17.28 10.69 20.22
N TRP A 617 -17.77 9.59 19.64
CA TRP A 617 -17.54 9.23 18.24
C TRP A 617 -18.53 9.87 17.27
N PHE A 618 -19.55 10.57 17.77
CA PHE A 618 -20.58 11.16 16.94
C PHE A 618 -20.51 12.71 16.96
N PRO A 619 -20.71 13.38 15.81
CA PRO A 619 -20.77 14.84 15.74
C PRO A 619 -22.04 15.40 16.41
N GLU A 620 -21.95 16.61 16.98
CA GLU A 620 -23.12 17.33 17.52
C GLU A 620 -24.08 17.75 16.41
N GLU A 621 -25.40 17.73 16.68
CA GLU A 621 -26.35 18.42 15.82
C GLU A 621 -26.15 19.94 15.92
N LEU A 622 -26.14 20.62 14.78
CA LEU A 622 -26.21 22.08 14.74
C LEU A 622 -27.62 22.52 15.16
N SER A 623 -27.80 22.76 16.47
CA SER A 623 -29.04 23.31 17.01
C SER A 623 -29.21 24.78 16.61
N GLU A 624 -30.45 25.19 16.30
CA GLU A 624 -30.83 26.58 15.99
C GLU A 624 -30.57 27.56 17.16
N ALA A 625 -30.31 27.05 18.37
CA ALA A 625 -29.97 27.85 19.53
C ALA A 625 -28.53 28.39 19.49
N ASN A 626 -27.60 27.68 18.83
CA ASN A 626 -26.21 28.12 18.70
C ASN A 626 -26.05 29.34 17.77
N GLU A 627 -27.04 29.62 16.90
CA GLU A 627 -27.10 30.85 16.10
C GLU A 627 -27.40 32.10 16.94
N ILE A 628 -28.05 31.96 18.10
CA ILE A 628 -28.47 33.10 18.93
C ILE A 628 -27.33 33.50 19.88
N VAL A 629 -26.61 32.53 20.45
CA VAL A 629 -25.46 32.81 21.33
C VAL A 629 -24.30 33.49 20.58
N LEU A 630 -24.10 33.15 19.29
CA LEU A 630 -23.14 33.84 18.42
C LEU A 630 -23.54 35.29 18.08
N LYS A 631 -24.83 35.62 18.13
CA LYS A 631 -25.31 37.00 17.89
C LYS A 631 -25.14 37.90 19.12
N ASP A 632 -25.26 37.35 20.33
CA ASP A 632 -25.16 38.13 21.56
C ASP A 632 -23.69 38.41 21.96
N GLU A 633 -22.75 37.50 21.72
CA GLU A 633 -21.31 37.76 21.97
C GLU A 633 -20.68 38.79 21.01
N VAL A 634 -21.23 38.93 19.80
CA VAL A 634 -20.83 39.97 18.83
C VAL A 634 -21.48 41.33 19.15
N GLY A 635 -22.64 41.32 19.81
CA GLY A 635 -23.37 42.53 20.23
C GLY A 635 -22.71 43.34 21.36
N GLU A 636 -22.05 42.69 22.31
CA GLU A 636 -21.42 43.39 23.44
C GLU A 636 -20.02 43.95 23.15
N LYS A 637 -19.26 43.34 22.23
CA LYS A 637 -17.93 43.88 21.84
C LYS A 637 -17.99 45.13 20.95
N SER A 638 -19.14 45.43 20.35
CA SER A 638 -19.32 46.56 19.43
C SER A 638 -19.60 47.92 20.12
N LYS A 639 -19.87 47.96 21.43
CA LYS A 639 -20.14 49.21 22.16
C LYS A 639 -18.93 49.90 22.79
N HIS A 640 -17.73 49.30 22.72
CA HIS A 640 -16.54 49.90 23.32
C HIS A 640 -15.55 50.57 22.34
N TYR A 641 -15.82 50.54 21.03
CA TYR A 641 -14.92 51.06 20.01
C TYR A 641 -15.49 52.16 19.09
N GLN A 642 -16.62 52.78 19.43
CA GLN A 642 -17.10 53.99 18.76
C GLN A 642 -16.93 55.24 19.63
N LYS A 643 -15.69 55.64 19.87
CA LYS A 643 -15.39 57.02 20.31
C LYS A 643 -13.96 57.44 19.97
N LYS A 644 -13.63 57.55 18.68
CA LYS A 644 -12.63 58.51 18.18
C LYS A 644 -12.60 58.54 16.65
N LEU A 645 -12.41 59.76 16.14
CA LEU A 645 -12.06 60.18 14.78
C LEU A 645 -13.21 60.50 13.80
N HIS A 646 -13.55 61.80 13.83
CA HIS A 646 -14.18 62.61 12.78
C HIS A 646 -13.13 63.13 11.76
N GLY A 647 -13.61 63.44 10.53
CA GLY A 647 -13.02 64.40 9.55
C GLY A 647 -12.18 63.73 8.45
N THR A 648 -12.57 63.51 7.18
CA THR A 648 -13.06 64.42 6.08
C THR A 648 -12.03 65.53 5.76
N SER A 649 -11.63 65.94 4.53
CA SER A 649 -12.12 65.93 3.13
C SER A 649 -10.95 66.28 2.14
N VAL A 650 -10.81 65.74 0.91
CA VAL A 650 -11.15 66.22 -0.48
C VAL A 650 -10.49 67.53 -1.03
N LEU A 651 -10.12 67.51 -2.35
CA LEU A 651 -9.87 68.56 -3.40
C LEU A 651 -8.37 68.80 -3.78
N ASP A 652 -7.89 69.08 -5.01
CA ASP A 652 -8.36 69.02 -6.43
C ASP A 652 -7.17 69.34 -7.42
N VAL A 653 -7.27 68.93 -8.70
CA VAL A 653 -6.81 69.57 -9.99
C VAL A 653 -5.33 69.58 -10.53
N ALA A 654 -5.25 69.22 -11.85
CA ALA A 654 -4.38 69.65 -12.99
C ALA A 654 -3.18 68.80 -13.52
N SER A 655 -3.16 68.60 -14.86
CA SER A 655 -2.19 67.88 -15.74
C SER A 655 -1.21 68.85 -16.45
N PRO A 656 -0.36 68.46 -17.46
CA PRO A 656 0.35 67.20 -17.78
C PRO A 656 1.87 67.40 -18.12
N ALA A 657 2.72 66.37 -18.06
CA ALA A 657 3.93 66.24 -18.90
C ALA A 657 4.52 64.82 -18.92
N VAL A 658 5.10 64.48 -20.07
CA VAL A 658 5.64 63.21 -20.57
C VAL A 658 6.87 62.69 -19.81
N ARG A 659 6.97 61.38 -19.53
CA ARG A 659 8.10 60.48 -19.91
C ARG A 659 7.95 59.03 -19.43
N GLU A 660 8.57 58.17 -20.24
CA GLU A 660 8.55 56.71 -20.34
C GLU A 660 8.82 55.88 -19.06
N SER A 661 8.25 54.66 -19.10
CA SER A 661 8.81 53.36 -18.67
C SER A 661 8.01 52.59 -17.60
N HIS A 662 7.90 51.28 -17.85
CA HIS A 662 7.39 50.17 -17.02
C HIS A 662 5.90 49.74 -17.15
N SER A 663 5.71 48.77 -18.07
CA SER A 663 4.98 47.49 -17.92
C SER A 663 3.80 47.42 -16.93
N ASP A 664 2.58 47.37 -17.51
CA ASP A 664 1.39 46.62 -17.09
C ASP A 664 1.13 46.45 -15.59
N LEU A 665 0.54 47.49 -14.99
CA LEU A 665 -0.18 47.37 -13.73
C LEU A 665 -1.53 46.69 -14.00
N ALA A 666 -1.60 45.37 -13.78
CA ALA A 666 -2.83 44.60 -13.84
C ALA A 666 -3.89 45.23 -12.91
N SER A 667 -5.04 45.60 -13.48
CA SER A 667 -6.20 46.06 -12.71
C SER A 667 -6.62 44.97 -11.73
N LYS A 668 -6.50 45.20 -10.42
CA LYS A 668 -7.00 44.28 -9.38
C LYS A 668 -8.51 44.08 -9.59
N LYS A 669 -8.90 42.88 -10.02
CA LYS A 669 -10.32 42.51 -10.18
C LYS A 669 -10.99 42.52 -8.79
N LYS A 670 -12.27 42.86 -8.72
CA LYS A 670 -12.99 42.78 -7.44
C LYS A 670 -13.09 41.30 -7.02
N PRO A 671 -13.06 40.97 -5.72
CA PRO A 671 -13.16 39.59 -5.24
C PRO A 671 -14.37 38.83 -5.82
N ILE A 672 -15.51 39.49 -5.96
CA ILE A 672 -16.70 38.89 -6.55
C ILE A 672 -16.53 38.58 -8.05
N ASP A 673 -15.83 39.45 -8.80
CA ASP A 673 -15.57 39.25 -10.22
C ASP A 673 -14.58 38.09 -10.44
N ILE A 674 -13.64 37.90 -9.52
CA ILE A 674 -12.70 36.76 -9.51
C ILE A 674 -13.46 35.46 -9.23
N PHE A 675 -14.29 35.42 -8.20
CA PHE A 675 -15.09 34.22 -7.92
C PHE A 675 -16.02 33.89 -9.09
N HIS A 676 -16.62 34.90 -9.72
CA HIS A 676 -17.50 34.72 -10.87
C HIS A 676 -16.76 34.18 -12.11
N SER A 677 -15.54 34.67 -12.40
CA SER A 677 -14.77 34.20 -13.56
C SER A 677 -14.34 32.73 -13.44
N HIS A 678 -14.22 32.21 -12.22
CA HIS A 678 -13.84 30.82 -11.94
C HIS A 678 -15.04 29.90 -11.66
N LEU A 679 -16.27 30.41 -11.63
CA LEU A 679 -17.46 29.67 -11.21
C LEU A 679 -17.71 28.41 -12.04
N ALA A 680 -17.54 28.48 -13.38
CA ALA A 680 -17.74 27.32 -14.25
C ALA A 680 -16.71 26.21 -13.98
N SER A 681 -15.43 26.56 -13.89
CA SER A 681 -14.36 25.61 -13.58
C SER A 681 -14.47 25.03 -12.18
N LEU A 682 -14.94 25.83 -11.20
CA LEU A 682 -15.28 25.35 -9.86
C LEU A 682 -16.44 24.35 -9.92
N CYS A 683 -17.50 24.63 -10.68
CA CYS A 683 -18.60 23.68 -10.87
C CYS A 683 -18.11 22.36 -11.47
N ASP A 684 -17.31 22.41 -12.53
CA ASP A 684 -16.77 21.21 -13.19
C ASP A 684 -15.89 20.39 -12.25
N ALA A 685 -14.99 21.05 -11.50
CA ALA A 685 -14.12 20.38 -10.54
C ALA A 685 -14.92 19.79 -9.37
N MET A 686 -15.96 20.50 -8.90
CA MET A 686 -16.82 20.04 -7.81
C MET A 686 -17.82 18.96 -8.24
N ALA A 687 -18.14 18.86 -9.54
CA ALA A 687 -19.12 17.92 -10.10
C ALA A 687 -18.59 16.48 -10.28
N THR A 688 -17.54 16.10 -9.56
CA THR A 688 -17.12 14.68 -9.45
C THR A 688 -17.83 14.03 -8.25
N ASP A 689 -18.29 12.78 -8.39
CA ASP A 689 -19.07 12.10 -7.35
C ASP A 689 -18.37 12.06 -5.99
N HIS A 690 -17.03 11.97 -5.98
CA HIS A 690 -16.22 11.99 -4.77
C HIS A 690 -16.15 13.38 -4.11
N ILE A 691 -16.03 14.46 -4.89
CA ILE A 691 -15.89 15.82 -4.36
C ILE A 691 -17.24 16.35 -3.90
N ILE A 692 -18.32 16.13 -4.65
CA ILE A 692 -19.63 16.67 -4.29
C ILE A 692 -20.22 16.07 -3.01
N VAL A 693 -19.81 14.84 -2.66
CA VAL A 693 -20.17 14.19 -1.41
C VAL A 693 -19.38 14.76 -0.22
N ARG A 694 -18.11 15.12 -0.43
CA ARG A 694 -17.18 15.58 0.62
C ARG A 694 -17.18 17.09 0.83
N ALA A 695 -17.29 17.88 -0.24
CA ALA A 695 -17.22 19.34 -0.22
C ALA A 695 -18.16 19.97 0.83
N PRO A 696 -19.42 19.51 1.00
CA PRO A 696 -20.31 20.08 2.00
C PRO A 696 -19.79 19.98 3.43
N MET A 697 -18.91 19.02 3.76
CA MET A 697 -18.30 18.90 5.10
C MET A 697 -17.35 20.05 5.43
N TYR A 698 -16.74 20.67 4.41
CA TYR A 698 -15.82 21.78 4.60
C TYR A 698 -16.52 23.15 4.59
N PHE A 699 -17.75 23.21 4.05
CA PHE A 699 -18.56 24.43 3.96
C PHE A 699 -19.70 24.47 4.99
N ILE A 700 -19.73 23.57 5.99
CA ILE A 700 -20.84 23.43 6.96
C ILE A 700 -21.24 24.76 7.61
N ASN A 701 -20.27 25.64 7.87
CA ASN A 701 -20.51 26.94 8.50
C ASN A 701 -20.94 28.04 7.51
N ASP A 702 -20.84 27.79 6.21
CA ASP A 702 -21.01 28.76 5.13
C ASP A 702 -22.22 28.44 4.23
N ILE A 703 -23.03 27.41 4.51
CA ILE A 703 -24.19 27.02 3.67
C ILE A 703 -25.44 26.72 4.49
N SER A 704 -26.60 27.03 3.92
CA SER A 704 -27.90 26.84 4.57
C SER A 704 -28.37 25.37 4.52
N LYS A 705 -29.16 24.94 5.51
CA LYS A 705 -29.75 23.59 5.59
C LYS A 705 -30.48 23.14 4.30
N PRO A 706 -31.26 24.00 3.60
CA PRO A 706 -31.90 23.62 2.34
C PRO A 706 -30.91 23.28 1.22
N VAL A 707 -29.84 24.07 1.09
CA VAL A 707 -28.77 23.82 0.10
C VAL A 707 -28.03 22.54 0.46
N LEU A 708 -27.70 22.34 1.74
CA LEU A 708 -27.04 21.12 2.22
C LEU A 708 -27.85 19.84 1.92
N ASN A 709 -29.17 19.87 2.14
CA ASN A 709 -30.05 18.73 1.84
C ASN A 709 -30.13 18.45 0.34
N LYS A 710 -30.22 19.49 -0.48
CA LYS A 710 -30.26 19.36 -1.95
C LYS A 710 -28.95 18.83 -2.51
N VAL A 711 -27.81 19.30 -1.99
CA VAL A 711 -26.47 18.81 -2.34
C VAL A 711 -26.25 17.36 -1.86
N ARG A 712 -27.10 16.80 -1.00
CA ARG A 712 -27.00 15.40 -0.51
C ARG A 712 -28.08 14.46 -1.07
N THR A 713 -29.02 14.97 -1.86
CA THR A 713 -30.12 14.18 -2.41
C THR A 713 -29.64 13.31 -3.57
N SER A 714 -29.77 11.99 -3.43
CA SER A 714 -29.57 11.02 -4.50
C SER A 714 -30.70 11.14 -5.54
N GLY A 715 -30.33 11.42 -6.79
CA GLY A 715 -31.27 11.67 -7.91
C GLY A 715 -31.11 13.03 -8.60
N ILE A 716 -30.29 13.93 -8.05
CA ILE A 716 -29.88 15.19 -8.67
C ILE A 716 -28.46 15.01 -9.24
N SER A 717 -28.17 15.54 -10.43
CA SER A 717 -26.85 15.39 -11.04
C SER A 717 -25.75 16.05 -10.20
N ALA A 718 -24.53 15.50 -10.25
CA ALA A 718 -23.38 16.03 -9.51
C ALA A 718 -23.10 17.51 -9.85
N TYR A 719 -23.33 17.89 -11.12
CA TYR A 719 -23.17 19.26 -11.58
C TYR A 719 -24.21 20.22 -10.99
N GLU A 720 -25.50 19.84 -10.99
CA GLU A 720 -26.55 20.66 -10.37
C GLU A 720 -26.33 20.82 -8.86
N ARG A 721 -25.86 19.76 -8.19
CA ARG A 721 -25.47 19.81 -6.77
C ARG A 721 -24.29 20.78 -6.55
N ALA A 722 -23.26 20.71 -7.38
CA ALA A 722 -22.11 21.61 -7.29
C ALA A 722 -22.49 23.09 -7.52
N GLN A 723 -23.36 23.33 -8.50
CA GLN A 723 -23.83 24.66 -8.86
C GLN A 723 -24.63 25.32 -7.73
N GLU A 724 -25.54 24.58 -7.08
CA GLU A 724 -26.32 25.08 -5.94
C GLU A 724 -25.43 25.47 -4.75
N LEU A 725 -24.44 24.63 -4.45
CA LEU A 725 -23.45 24.89 -3.40
C LEU A 725 -22.66 26.18 -3.69
N LEU A 726 -22.10 26.30 -4.89
CA LEU A 726 -21.28 27.45 -5.27
C LEU A 726 -22.08 28.75 -5.40
N MET A 727 -23.36 28.68 -5.79
CA MET A 727 -24.24 29.85 -5.86
C MET A 727 -24.57 30.42 -4.48
N GLU A 728 -24.73 29.58 -3.46
CA GLU A 728 -24.93 30.07 -2.08
C GLU A 728 -23.66 30.71 -1.52
N LEU A 729 -22.49 30.11 -1.76
CA LEU A 729 -21.20 30.70 -1.38
C LEU A 729 -20.97 32.06 -2.08
N ARG A 730 -21.36 32.17 -3.35
CA ARG A 730 -21.35 33.45 -4.09
C ARG A 730 -22.25 34.49 -3.42
N ARG A 731 -23.47 34.11 -3.02
CA ARG A 731 -24.42 35.01 -2.35
C ARG A 731 -23.85 35.52 -1.01
N HIS A 732 -23.17 34.67 -0.27
CA HIS A 732 -22.47 35.04 0.97
C HIS A 732 -21.28 35.97 0.72
N LEU A 733 -20.51 35.72 -0.34
CA LEU A 733 -19.44 36.61 -0.77
C LEU A 733 -19.98 37.99 -1.18
N GLU A 734 -21.11 38.05 -1.90
CA GLU A 734 -21.77 39.32 -2.27
C GLU A 734 -22.26 40.10 -1.05
N ALA A 735 -22.82 39.41 -0.06
CA ALA A 735 -23.36 39.99 1.16
C ALA A 735 -22.28 40.37 2.20
N SER A 736 -21.04 39.90 2.04
CA SER A 736 -19.94 40.15 2.98
C SER A 736 -19.49 41.62 2.97
N SER A 737 -19.34 42.21 4.16
CA SER A 737 -18.74 43.53 4.35
C SER A 737 -17.24 43.56 4.03
N ASP A 738 -16.57 42.40 4.05
CA ASP A 738 -15.19 42.21 3.61
C ASP A 738 -15.11 41.04 2.61
N GLN A 739 -15.36 41.36 1.35
CA GLN A 739 -15.35 40.37 0.26
C GLN A 739 -13.95 39.78 0.03
N ARG A 740 -12.87 40.52 0.33
CA ARG A 740 -11.50 40.04 0.14
C ARG A 740 -11.17 38.95 1.15
N GLN A 741 -11.48 39.18 2.43
CA GLN A 741 -11.23 38.18 3.47
C GLN A 741 -12.13 36.96 3.31
N HIS A 742 -13.40 37.15 2.93
CA HIS A 742 -14.32 36.04 2.68
C HIS A 742 -13.82 35.14 1.53
N LEU A 743 -13.33 35.74 0.43
CA LEU A 743 -12.77 34.98 -0.68
C LEU A 743 -11.48 34.23 -0.28
N LEU A 744 -10.61 34.82 0.54
CA LEU A 744 -9.41 34.12 1.06
C LEU A 744 -9.78 32.91 1.93
N ASN A 745 -10.86 32.99 2.69
CA ASN A 745 -11.36 31.86 3.45
C ASN A 745 -11.86 30.74 2.53
N LEU A 746 -12.62 31.08 1.47
CA LEU A 746 -13.07 30.10 0.47
C LEU A 746 -11.89 29.43 -0.25
N ILE A 747 -10.86 30.19 -0.64
CA ILE A 747 -9.61 29.65 -1.22
C ILE A 747 -8.95 28.66 -0.27
N THR A 748 -8.87 29.00 1.02
CA THR A 748 -8.30 28.10 2.05
C THR A 748 -9.13 26.81 2.19
N ILE A 749 -10.46 26.91 2.08
CA ILE A 749 -11.34 25.75 2.12
C ILE A 749 -11.13 24.88 0.86
N PHE A 750 -11.00 25.47 -0.33
CA PHE A 750 -10.71 24.71 -1.55
C PHE A 750 -9.39 23.94 -1.45
N HIS A 751 -8.34 24.51 -0.86
CA HIS A 751 -7.09 23.78 -0.56
C HIS A 751 -7.28 22.63 0.43
N LYS A 752 -8.16 22.77 1.43
CA LYS A 752 -8.45 21.71 2.42
C LYS A 752 -9.15 20.49 1.84
N ILE A 753 -9.83 20.63 0.70
CA ILE A 753 -10.47 19.51 0.00
C ILE A 753 -9.40 18.55 -0.60
N LYS A 754 -8.14 19.00 -0.72
CA LYS A 754 -6.99 18.21 -1.22
C LYS A 754 -7.21 17.62 -2.62
N ASP A 755 -7.98 18.31 -3.46
CA ASP A 755 -8.14 17.97 -4.88
C ASP A 755 -7.15 18.80 -5.74
N PRO A 756 -6.40 18.18 -6.68
CA PRO A 756 -5.41 18.90 -7.48
C PRO A 756 -6.00 19.99 -8.39
N VAL A 757 -7.17 19.75 -8.98
CA VAL A 757 -7.83 20.68 -9.91
C VAL A 757 -8.39 21.87 -9.14
N LEU A 758 -9.08 21.63 -8.02
CA LEU A 758 -9.56 22.69 -7.12
C LEU A 758 -8.41 23.50 -6.52
N SER A 759 -7.29 22.86 -6.17
CA SER A 759 -6.12 23.56 -5.64
C SER A 759 -5.50 24.49 -6.69
N GLN A 760 -5.43 24.05 -7.95
CA GLN A 760 -4.96 24.87 -9.06
C GLN A 760 -5.89 26.07 -9.33
N ILE A 761 -7.22 25.86 -9.29
CA ILE A 761 -8.19 26.94 -9.43
C ILE A 761 -8.08 27.93 -8.25
N ALA A 762 -7.93 27.42 -7.03
CA ALA A 762 -7.75 28.24 -5.82
C ALA A 762 -6.47 29.09 -5.87
N ASP A 763 -5.37 28.56 -6.38
CA ASP A 763 -4.12 29.29 -6.59
C ASP A 763 -4.27 30.38 -7.65
N SER A 764 -4.99 30.09 -8.75
CA SER A 764 -5.34 31.10 -9.77
C SER A 764 -6.16 32.25 -9.15
N MET A 765 -7.22 31.92 -8.40
CA MET A 765 -8.07 32.90 -7.72
C MET A 765 -7.27 33.75 -6.73
N LYS A 766 -6.31 33.14 -6.00
CA LYS A 766 -5.43 33.83 -5.07
C LYS A 766 -4.46 34.77 -5.79
N SER A 767 -3.96 34.39 -6.96
CA SER A 767 -3.06 35.23 -7.77
C SER A 767 -3.76 36.46 -8.37
N GLU A 768 -5.05 36.35 -8.67
CA GLU A 768 -5.87 37.42 -9.26
C GLU A 768 -6.40 38.43 -8.22
N LEU A 769 -6.30 38.10 -6.92
CA LEU A 769 -6.85 38.83 -5.77
C LEU A 769 -5.88 39.83 -5.13
#